data_AF-A0A2E6Y4Y8-F1
#
_entry.id   AF-A0A2E6Y4Y8-F1
#
_cell.length_a   1.000
_cell.length_b   1.000
_cell.length_c   1.000
_cell.angle_alpha   90.00
_cell.angle_beta   90.00
_cell.angle_gamma   90.00
#
_symmetry.space_group_name_H-M   'P 1'
#
loop_
_entity.id
_entity.type
_entity.pdbx_description
1 polymer ?
#
loop_
_entity_poly.entity_id
_entity_poly.type
_entity_poly.pdbx_seq_one_letter_code
_entity_poly.pdbx_strand_id
1 'polypeptide(L)'
;MLGPFDLVGENWYSSEDLPVAILWGFAPWKRPHIQHYFPQHKLLFVRGARLYLNLEKFIQYIPKNKSICFVGWGLKLPSYAVRYAKKRSIPVHYVEDGFLRSFHPGALHVKPWSLAIDSQAPYYATRAKTDLQDLLQRRQLEGVEAEKRQAGEAGIALMRAACLTKYFSLRIGNEDWTPPPTQGRKIILVIGQVEDDAAILQGYSRGFVNRRFSNLRVVQKAIEDHKDACILYRPHPDTYYNGRKSRHEKKIARLCTVIEPTAPLQAVFPHVSHIYAGTSLAAFEAALWGVPVTTLGLPFYAGSPEIRHLQGPKLGFSRLSLPELFSVIYLDYPRYIHPVSDEETSFFDLASYFIVEKFKHLVLEGVPENILDLEELRANKAYLSPPAILFLYLLELGRTGLEAPEEVVALAGDPLRYEDVPQFSELLIKACRFDTLALYLGKIIAQFEQDLEALKDSKTLMTQVMETVIDNQKVLRGRIAITLPDLSDWISPPTFSGYVIPDNLLLAYARALANNLQYDILERVVSNIEFFCKTESLPHGATFLRGFAALLVEKPARSERNPGKRAQLLDRIGRLYHTRLLAELGENPLLVRALADMAMDRPHSCQASCIELLERLAEGPNQDTSYLLADYKKHMPHVIRLVRYLANQSQHDLVDRLMSYLDESDDRVRMQWLRLHVERREIDAFYRKYSSLPEDLKTRYEVKDLLIRAQKEEGEFLSALETVRENLALTTLSRRKRSILYDLKEKLEFSLEASRILNSVPQPQVPKGVVFLGTLTDYKSVAMIAPVLPELRKRGYAIVSLVNGMLSQSPTGLPNVDQFMGAISTSVVTRKNEHHNEWLINWKQKIVSSGDVNYYQGIYESLANFFRVFDVDINQDAIRRNFFYRLSRMDDCLDICNRIFKDVVKSGLPSIILSSDGHVAPFSIFRDFCLSKSHPNLSYVNVNIGYENYFTNLGGRFSTTTTISDMTLCPTHRAPFLARADRFERWYSEEKDNPIYRRRADELINFNRVHQEGDAASHALIADLKEARDQGRKVVACLGKIPIDLGVPYDGGPAHEDMRDWLNHTIETVRGREDILLLIKPHPHELQPSIALDLVDGFFDLIRVPLPKNVRLLGHREINNHQLAPHLDLALLWNGSSALELSALGVPVMMNAYFGRHDYPVDLLYPRDREHYAAFIEGKSWPRPDEETRRKAACLIAYMETSDVNFFNDYAWRPVTNDSVGVPSFRADRIAQFMLEGDPEMARAADRILERFGGEAS
;
A
#
# COMPACT_ATOMS: atom_id res chain seq x y z
N MET A 1 -8.24 -32.65 -36.97
CA MET A 1 -6.85 -33.17 -36.84
C MET A 1 -5.97 -32.02 -36.35
N LEU A 2 -5.52 -32.04 -35.09
CA LEU A 2 -4.74 -30.96 -34.47
C LEU A 2 -3.35 -30.88 -35.15
N GLY A 3 -3.05 -29.76 -35.82
CA GLY A 3 -1.79 -29.57 -36.55
C GLY A 3 -0.52 -29.66 -35.67
N PRO A 4 0.68 -29.77 -36.29
CA PRO A 4 1.95 -29.91 -35.57
C PRO A 4 2.49 -28.61 -34.96
N PHE A 5 1.68 -27.56 -34.90
CA PHE A 5 2.07 -26.23 -34.48
C PHE A 5 1.01 -25.59 -33.57
N ASP A 6 1.45 -24.60 -32.80
CA ASP A 6 0.61 -23.73 -32.01
C ASP A 6 0.64 -22.32 -32.61
N LEU A 7 -0.53 -21.78 -32.95
CA LEU A 7 -0.71 -20.39 -33.35
C LEU A 7 -0.77 -19.54 -32.08
N VAL A 8 0.09 -18.53 -31.97
CA VAL A 8 0.14 -17.68 -30.78
C VAL A 8 0.22 -16.22 -31.21
N GLY A 9 -0.57 -15.37 -30.55
CA GLY A 9 -0.52 -13.92 -30.65
C GLY A 9 -1.65 -13.28 -31.47
N GLU A 10 -1.87 -11.99 -31.23
CA GLU A 10 -3.00 -11.23 -31.76
C GLU A 10 -2.92 -11.00 -33.27
N ASN A 11 -1.72 -11.00 -33.84
CA ASN A 11 -1.45 -10.86 -35.28
C ASN A 11 -2.18 -11.87 -36.17
N TRP A 12 -2.63 -13.00 -35.62
CA TRP A 12 -3.46 -13.96 -36.33
C TRP A 12 -4.89 -13.45 -36.60
N TYR A 13 -5.34 -12.48 -35.82
CA TYR A 13 -6.71 -11.96 -35.82
C TYR A 13 -6.79 -10.50 -36.28
N SER A 14 -5.76 -9.69 -36.05
CA SER A 14 -5.76 -8.25 -36.32
C SER A 14 -5.26 -7.84 -37.71
N SER A 15 -4.53 -8.70 -38.42
CA SER A 15 -3.91 -8.32 -39.69
C SER A 15 -3.84 -9.49 -40.66
N GLU A 16 -4.55 -9.39 -41.79
CA GLU A 16 -4.55 -10.47 -42.78
C GLU A 16 -3.17 -10.63 -43.47
N ASP A 17 -2.44 -9.53 -43.68
CA ASP A 17 -1.26 -9.43 -44.56
C ASP A 17 0.14 -9.63 -43.97
N LEU A 18 0.26 -9.89 -42.67
CA LEU A 18 1.57 -10.09 -42.05
C LEU A 18 2.27 -11.39 -42.50
N PRO A 19 3.62 -11.38 -42.63
CA PRO A 19 4.43 -12.56 -42.88
C PRO A 19 4.33 -13.59 -41.75
N VAL A 20 4.62 -14.86 -42.04
CA VAL A 20 4.57 -15.95 -41.05
C VAL A 20 5.97 -16.34 -40.58
N ALA A 21 6.22 -16.20 -39.28
CA ALA A 21 7.42 -16.73 -38.64
C ALA A 21 7.15 -18.13 -38.09
N ILE A 22 7.95 -19.11 -38.50
CA ILE A 22 7.87 -20.49 -38.00
C ILE A 22 8.98 -20.70 -36.95
N LEU A 23 8.62 -21.03 -35.71
CA LEU A 23 9.52 -20.98 -34.56
C LEU A 23 9.82 -22.38 -33.98
N TRP A 24 11.10 -22.73 -33.85
CA TRP A 24 11.61 -23.99 -33.29
C TRP A 24 12.34 -23.79 -31.95
N GLY A 25 12.13 -24.73 -31.01
CA GLY A 25 12.91 -24.80 -29.77
C GLY A 25 12.44 -23.88 -28.63
N PHE A 26 11.27 -23.25 -28.77
CA PHE A 26 10.64 -22.41 -27.75
C PHE A 26 9.73 -23.23 -26.85
N ALA A 27 10.01 -23.23 -25.54
CA ALA A 27 9.17 -23.88 -24.53
C ALA A 27 7.78 -23.22 -24.49
N PRO A 28 6.69 -23.97 -24.19
CA PRO A 28 5.31 -23.43 -24.20
C PRO A 28 5.13 -22.13 -23.42
N TRP A 29 5.73 -22.01 -22.24
CA TRP A 29 5.64 -20.81 -21.40
C TRP A 29 6.28 -19.56 -22.03
N LYS A 30 7.28 -19.71 -22.91
CA LYS A 30 7.94 -18.57 -23.57
C LYS A 30 7.08 -17.96 -24.66
N ARG A 31 6.23 -18.76 -25.31
CA ARG A 31 5.59 -18.43 -26.59
C ARG A 31 4.74 -17.16 -26.55
N PRO A 32 3.92 -16.90 -25.51
CA PRO A 32 3.13 -15.67 -25.44
C PRO A 32 4.01 -14.41 -25.42
N HIS A 33 5.25 -14.50 -24.92
CA HIS A 33 6.13 -13.34 -24.80
C HIS A 33 6.92 -13.01 -26.08
N ILE A 34 7.02 -13.94 -27.03
CA ILE A 34 7.85 -13.76 -28.23
C ILE A 34 7.20 -12.85 -29.26
N GLN A 35 5.87 -12.70 -29.23
CA GLN A 35 5.15 -11.82 -30.16
C GLN A 35 5.66 -10.37 -30.12
N HIS A 36 6.04 -9.88 -28.94
CA HIS A 36 6.55 -8.52 -28.73
C HIS A 36 7.91 -8.30 -29.41
N TYR A 37 8.67 -9.37 -29.65
CA TYR A 37 9.92 -9.32 -30.40
C TYR A 37 9.73 -9.49 -31.92
N PHE A 38 8.55 -9.89 -32.36
CA PHE A 38 8.22 -10.06 -33.77
C PHE A 38 6.85 -9.43 -34.07
N PRO A 39 6.65 -8.13 -33.78
CA PRO A 39 5.33 -7.49 -33.87
C PRO A 39 4.78 -7.48 -35.31
N GLN A 40 5.67 -7.56 -36.30
CA GLN A 40 5.32 -7.60 -37.72
C GLN A 40 5.16 -9.03 -38.30
N HIS A 41 4.94 -10.04 -37.45
CA HIS A 41 4.83 -11.44 -37.91
C HIS A 41 3.69 -12.19 -37.22
N LYS A 42 3.08 -13.11 -37.97
CA LYS A 42 2.23 -14.19 -37.44
C LYS A 42 3.10 -15.32 -36.92
N LEU A 43 3.00 -15.64 -35.62
CA LEU A 43 3.90 -16.60 -34.99
C LEU A 43 3.33 -18.01 -34.94
N LEU A 44 4.09 -18.95 -35.47
CA LEU A 44 3.71 -20.36 -35.59
C LEU A 44 4.76 -21.25 -34.90
N PHE A 45 4.43 -21.79 -33.73
CA PHE A 45 5.38 -22.52 -32.89
C PHE A 45 5.34 -24.02 -33.13
N VAL A 46 6.49 -24.64 -33.37
CA VAL A 46 6.60 -26.08 -33.60
C VAL A 46 6.42 -26.86 -32.29
N ARG A 47 5.60 -27.93 -32.31
CA ARG A 47 5.32 -28.77 -31.14
C ARG A 47 6.40 -29.82 -30.87
N GLY A 48 7.21 -29.62 -29.84
CA GLY A 48 8.18 -30.63 -29.38
C GLY A 48 9.38 -30.79 -30.32
N ALA A 49 10.12 -31.90 -30.17
CA ALA A 49 11.39 -32.15 -30.86
C ALA A 49 11.27 -33.14 -32.04
N ARG A 50 10.06 -33.43 -32.53
CA ARG A 50 9.84 -34.43 -33.59
C ARG A 50 10.50 -34.00 -34.90
N LEU A 51 11.06 -34.97 -35.64
CA LEU A 51 11.54 -34.79 -37.01
C LEU A 51 10.33 -34.60 -37.93
N TYR A 52 10.18 -33.42 -38.51
CA TYR A 52 9.09 -33.13 -39.45
C TYR A 52 9.54 -33.43 -40.88
N LEU A 53 9.42 -34.70 -41.27
CA LEU A 53 9.87 -35.23 -42.56
C LEU A 53 9.15 -34.60 -43.77
N ASN A 54 7.99 -33.95 -43.59
CA ASN A 54 7.21 -33.30 -44.64
C ASN A 54 7.01 -31.79 -44.41
N LEU A 55 8.09 -31.05 -44.09
CA LEU A 55 8.06 -29.58 -43.97
C LEU A 55 7.49 -28.91 -45.24
N GLU A 56 7.76 -29.47 -46.42
CA GLU A 56 7.27 -28.95 -47.70
C GLU A 56 5.74 -29.03 -47.83
N LYS A 57 5.12 -30.16 -47.47
CA LYS A 57 3.64 -30.27 -47.45
C LYS A 57 3.01 -29.31 -46.45
N PHE A 58 3.69 -29.01 -45.36
CA PHE A 58 3.18 -28.07 -44.38
C PHE A 58 3.19 -26.63 -44.89
N ILE A 59 4.31 -26.19 -45.47
CA ILE A 59 4.44 -24.84 -46.02
C ILE A 59 3.40 -24.59 -47.12
N GLN A 60 2.95 -25.62 -47.84
CA GLN A 60 1.85 -25.52 -48.80
C GLN A 60 0.49 -25.12 -48.18
N TYR A 61 0.29 -25.29 -46.86
CA TYR A 61 -0.90 -24.79 -46.16
C TYR A 61 -0.80 -23.29 -45.80
N ILE A 62 0.39 -22.69 -45.88
CA ILE A 62 0.54 -21.24 -45.74
C ILE A 62 0.17 -20.61 -47.09
N PRO A 63 -0.72 -19.60 -47.14
CA PRO A 63 -1.10 -18.96 -48.38
C PRO A 63 0.14 -18.47 -49.16
N LYS A 64 0.19 -18.77 -50.47
CA LYS A 64 1.37 -18.51 -51.32
C LYS A 64 1.75 -17.03 -51.42
N ASN A 65 0.83 -16.12 -51.09
CA ASN A 65 1.06 -14.67 -51.06
C ASN A 65 1.71 -14.17 -49.76
N LYS A 66 1.94 -15.02 -48.75
CA LYS A 66 2.61 -14.63 -47.51
C LYS A 66 4.08 -15.04 -47.56
N SER A 67 4.98 -14.11 -47.24
CA SER A 67 6.38 -14.44 -47.01
C SER A 67 6.54 -15.18 -45.68
N ILE A 68 7.56 -16.05 -45.61
CA ILE A 68 7.85 -16.86 -44.42
C ILE A 68 9.28 -16.66 -43.97
N CYS A 69 9.53 -16.75 -42.67
CA CYS A 69 10.86 -16.83 -42.08
C CYS A 69 10.93 -17.95 -41.04
N PHE A 70 12.11 -18.50 -40.80
CA PHE A 70 12.34 -19.53 -39.79
C PHE A 70 13.07 -18.93 -38.60
N VAL A 71 12.63 -19.25 -37.39
CA VAL A 71 13.22 -18.74 -36.14
C VAL A 71 13.59 -19.91 -35.24
N GLY A 72 14.82 -19.93 -34.73
CA GLY A 72 15.30 -20.96 -33.79
C GLY A 72 15.72 -20.38 -32.45
N TRP A 73 15.36 -21.02 -31.34
CA TRP A 73 16.00 -20.72 -30.05
C TRP A 73 17.42 -21.30 -30.02
N GLY A 74 18.44 -20.43 -30.07
CA GLY A 74 19.84 -20.83 -30.17
C GLY A 74 20.05 -21.83 -31.32
N LEU A 75 20.82 -22.89 -31.07
CA LEU A 75 21.09 -23.93 -32.07
C LEU A 75 20.01 -25.03 -32.17
N LYS A 76 18.80 -24.78 -31.64
CA LYS A 76 17.69 -25.77 -31.66
C LYS A 76 16.94 -25.82 -32.98
N LEU A 77 17.23 -24.92 -33.92
CA LEU A 77 16.71 -25.02 -35.28
C LEU A 77 17.27 -26.28 -35.97
N PRO A 78 16.44 -27.25 -36.37
CA PRO A 78 16.94 -28.51 -36.90
C PRO A 78 17.72 -28.31 -38.21
N SER A 79 18.81 -29.07 -38.40
CA SER A 79 19.66 -28.94 -39.60
C SER A 79 18.92 -29.17 -40.92
N TYR A 80 17.85 -29.98 -40.93
CA TYR A 80 17.00 -30.16 -42.11
C TYR A 80 16.20 -28.89 -42.45
N ALA A 81 15.73 -28.15 -41.45
CA ALA A 81 15.00 -26.90 -41.63
C ALA A 81 15.95 -25.81 -42.13
N VAL A 82 17.18 -25.74 -41.59
CA VAL A 82 18.24 -24.84 -42.09
C VAL A 82 18.57 -25.14 -43.55
N ARG A 83 18.77 -26.42 -43.92
CA ARG A 83 19.02 -26.82 -45.31
C ARG A 83 17.86 -26.46 -46.24
N TYR A 84 16.63 -26.67 -45.77
CA TYR A 84 15.42 -26.31 -46.53
C TYR A 84 15.32 -24.80 -46.75
N ALA A 85 15.52 -24.00 -45.68
CA ALA A 85 15.49 -22.55 -45.75
C ALA A 85 16.52 -22.02 -46.74
N LYS A 86 17.77 -22.52 -46.68
CA LYS A 86 18.83 -22.17 -47.62
C LYS A 86 18.48 -22.53 -49.07
N LYS A 87 17.89 -23.70 -49.32
CA LYS A 87 17.47 -24.13 -50.67
C LYS A 87 16.37 -23.24 -51.25
N ARG A 88 15.54 -22.63 -50.40
CA ARG A 88 14.36 -21.83 -50.79
C ARG A 88 14.52 -20.32 -50.56
N SER A 89 15.71 -19.86 -50.17
CA SER A 89 15.98 -18.47 -49.81
C SER A 89 15.02 -17.92 -48.74
N ILE A 90 14.63 -18.76 -47.78
CA ILE A 90 13.81 -18.35 -46.64
C ILE A 90 14.72 -17.74 -45.57
N PRO A 91 14.44 -16.52 -45.08
CA PRO A 91 15.20 -15.90 -43.99
C PRO A 91 15.22 -16.76 -42.72
N VAL A 92 16.36 -16.78 -42.02
CA VAL A 92 16.54 -17.52 -40.76
C VAL A 92 16.97 -16.54 -39.67
N HIS A 93 16.37 -16.65 -38.49
CA HIS A 93 16.76 -15.91 -37.29
C HIS A 93 17.05 -16.87 -36.14
N TYR A 94 18.04 -16.52 -35.32
CA TYR A 94 18.44 -17.23 -34.13
C TYR A 94 18.21 -16.33 -32.92
N VAL A 95 17.39 -16.79 -31.99
CA VAL A 95 16.98 -16.04 -30.80
C VAL A 95 17.66 -16.63 -29.57
N GLU A 96 18.26 -15.78 -28.76
CA GLU A 96 18.80 -16.14 -27.44
C GLU A 96 18.46 -15.09 -26.38
N ASP A 97 18.67 -15.46 -25.11
CA ASP A 97 18.55 -14.49 -24.02
C ASP A 97 19.57 -13.36 -24.20
N GLY A 98 19.12 -12.11 -24.03
CA GLY A 98 19.98 -10.94 -23.97
C GLY A 98 20.78 -10.83 -22.66
N PHE A 99 21.53 -9.74 -22.53
CA PHE A 99 22.58 -9.61 -21.50
C PHE A 99 22.10 -8.93 -20.20
N LEU A 100 21.09 -8.08 -20.25
CA LEU A 100 20.29 -7.63 -19.08
C LEU A 100 18.87 -8.19 -19.25
N ARG A 101 18.59 -9.36 -18.69
CA ARG A 101 17.45 -10.18 -19.15
C ARG A 101 16.19 -10.03 -18.31
N SER A 102 16.30 -10.23 -16.99
CA SER A 102 15.15 -10.36 -16.09
C SER A 102 15.55 -10.34 -14.61
N PHE A 103 14.59 -10.29 -13.69
CA PHE A 103 14.89 -10.38 -12.25
C PHE A 103 15.36 -11.78 -11.81
N HIS A 104 14.90 -12.82 -12.52
CA HIS A 104 15.26 -14.21 -12.18
C HIS A 104 15.61 -15.02 -13.43
N PRO A 105 16.30 -16.17 -13.27
CA PRO A 105 16.62 -17.06 -14.38
C PRO A 105 15.40 -17.58 -15.15
N GLY A 106 15.58 -17.82 -16.46
CA GLY A 106 14.54 -18.39 -17.31
C GLY A 106 14.08 -19.81 -16.90
N ALA A 107 14.88 -20.53 -16.11
CA ALA A 107 14.48 -21.82 -15.52
C ALA A 107 13.25 -21.69 -14.61
N LEU A 108 12.98 -20.49 -14.09
CA LEU A 108 11.82 -20.17 -13.25
C LEU A 108 10.65 -19.57 -14.03
N HIS A 109 10.64 -19.76 -15.37
CA HIS A 109 9.59 -19.30 -16.28
C HIS A 109 9.34 -17.79 -16.25
N VAL A 110 10.38 -16.99 -15.96
CA VAL A 110 10.30 -15.52 -15.97
C VAL A 110 10.44 -14.98 -17.39
N LYS A 111 9.52 -14.06 -17.75
CA LYS A 111 9.49 -13.34 -19.02
C LYS A 111 10.88 -12.75 -19.35
N PRO A 112 11.43 -12.99 -20.55
CA PRO A 112 12.61 -12.28 -21.00
C PRO A 112 12.23 -10.86 -21.42
N TRP A 113 12.89 -9.85 -20.85
CA TRP A 113 12.77 -8.46 -21.30
C TRP A 113 13.93 -8.03 -22.19
N SER A 114 14.91 -8.92 -22.41
CA SER A 114 15.96 -8.74 -23.41
C SER A 114 16.21 -10.02 -24.19
N LEU A 115 16.22 -9.94 -25.52
CA LEU A 115 16.58 -11.04 -26.42
C LEU A 115 17.60 -10.55 -27.46
N ALA A 116 18.57 -11.40 -27.76
CA ALA A 116 19.43 -11.27 -28.92
C ALA A 116 18.77 -11.96 -30.12
N ILE A 117 18.65 -11.27 -31.25
CA ILE A 117 18.08 -11.81 -32.49
C ILE A 117 19.12 -11.65 -33.59
N ASP A 118 19.65 -12.78 -34.07
CA ASP A 118 20.72 -12.81 -35.06
C ASP A 118 20.24 -13.49 -36.36
N SER A 119 20.45 -12.86 -37.50
CA SER A 119 20.08 -13.39 -38.82
C SER A 119 21.10 -14.39 -39.38
N GLN A 120 22.30 -14.47 -38.80
CA GLN A 120 23.38 -15.33 -39.28
C GLN A 120 23.61 -16.56 -38.37
N ALA A 121 23.88 -16.34 -37.08
CA ALA A 121 24.09 -17.38 -36.07
C ALA A 121 24.07 -16.79 -34.65
N PRO A 122 23.73 -17.56 -33.59
CA PRO A 122 23.74 -17.03 -32.21
C PRO A 122 25.09 -16.41 -31.83
N TYR A 123 25.11 -15.32 -31.04
CA TYR A 123 26.34 -14.56 -30.69
C TYR A 123 27.52 -15.39 -30.18
N TYR A 124 27.27 -16.52 -29.50
CA TYR A 124 28.32 -17.39 -28.97
C TYR A 124 28.89 -18.37 -30.03
N ALA A 125 28.38 -18.36 -31.26
CA ALA A 125 28.83 -19.22 -32.34
C ALA A 125 30.17 -18.72 -32.88
N THR A 126 31.23 -19.50 -32.66
CA THR A 126 32.60 -19.18 -33.12
C THR A 126 32.94 -19.80 -34.48
N ARG A 127 32.06 -20.67 -35.01
CA ARG A 127 32.25 -21.39 -36.29
C ARG A 127 31.54 -20.74 -37.47
N ALA A 128 30.72 -19.73 -37.20
CA ALA A 128 29.95 -19.01 -38.19
C ALA A 128 30.10 -17.52 -37.90
N LYS A 129 29.89 -16.71 -38.93
CA LYS A 129 29.77 -15.27 -38.78
C LYS A 129 28.46 -14.95 -38.04
N THR A 130 28.47 -13.94 -37.18
CA THR A 130 27.28 -13.47 -36.46
C THR A 130 27.05 -11.99 -36.75
N ASP A 131 25.81 -11.52 -36.59
CA ASP A 131 25.51 -10.09 -36.72
C ASP A 131 26.27 -9.26 -35.67
N LEU A 132 26.49 -9.81 -34.48
CA LEU A 132 27.30 -9.17 -33.45
C LEU A 132 28.75 -8.96 -33.90
N GLN A 133 29.37 -9.97 -34.53
CA GLN A 133 30.74 -9.83 -35.05
C GLN A 133 30.81 -8.77 -36.15
N ASP A 134 29.78 -8.70 -36.99
CA ASP A 134 29.67 -7.65 -38.01
C ASP A 134 29.55 -6.26 -37.41
N LEU A 135 28.73 -6.08 -36.38
CA LEU A 135 28.63 -4.82 -35.65
C LEU A 135 29.96 -4.41 -35.02
N LEU A 136 30.63 -5.35 -34.34
CA LEU A 136 31.92 -5.11 -33.69
C LEU A 136 33.02 -4.74 -34.70
N GLN A 137 33.09 -5.44 -35.83
CA GLN A 137 34.06 -5.16 -36.89
C GLN A 137 33.78 -3.82 -37.55
N ARG A 138 32.51 -3.53 -37.85
CA ARG A 138 32.09 -2.26 -38.44
C ARG A 138 32.52 -1.08 -37.57
N ARG A 139 32.23 -1.14 -36.27
CA ARG A 139 32.59 -0.10 -35.28
C ARG A 139 34.10 0.10 -35.16
N GLN A 140 34.88 -0.96 -35.29
CA GLN A 140 36.33 -0.83 -35.30
C GLN A 140 36.86 -0.12 -36.56
N LEU A 141 36.26 -0.39 -37.72
CA LEU A 141 36.68 0.19 -39.01
C LEU A 141 36.23 1.65 -39.17
N GLU A 142 35.01 1.95 -38.74
CA GLU A 142 34.39 3.27 -38.89
C GLU A 142 34.73 4.22 -37.72
N GLY A 143 35.19 3.68 -36.58
CA GLY A 143 35.30 4.40 -35.32
C GLY A 143 33.97 4.38 -34.54
N VAL A 144 34.04 4.63 -33.24
CA VAL A 144 32.86 4.79 -32.38
C VAL A 144 32.60 6.27 -32.14
N GLU A 145 31.38 6.71 -32.45
CA GLU A 145 30.91 8.07 -32.18
C GLU A 145 31.03 8.40 -30.69
N ALA A 146 31.39 9.64 -30.36
CA ALA A 146 31.58 10.08 -28.98
C ALA A 146 30.33 9.86 -28.11
N GLU A 147 29.14 10.11 -28.64
CA GLU A 147 27.86 9.90 -27.95
C GLU A 147 27.62 8.41 -27.60
N LYS A 148 27.95 7.49 -28.51
CA LYS A 148 27.82 6.05 -28.26
C LYS A 148 28.83 5.56 -27.24
N ARG A 149 30.04 6.12 -27.25
CA ARG A 149 31.05 5.83 -26.23
C ARG A 149 30.57 6.35 -24.87
N GLN A 150 30.06 7.57 -24.79
CA GLN A 150 29.51 8.16 -23.57
C GLN A 150 28.32 7.34 -23.03
N ALA A 151 27.42 6.88 -23.91
CA ALA A 151 26.35 5.95 -23.53
C ALA A 151 26.92 4.61 -23.03
N GLY A 152 28.01 4.12 -23.61
CA GLY A 152 28.75 2.96 -23.10
C GLY A 152 29.30 3.18 -21.69
N GLU A 153 29.91 4.35 -21.44
CA GLU A 153 30.45 4.74 -20.13
C GLU A 153 29.33 4.84 -19.09
N ALA A 154 28.22 5.52 -19.42
CA ALA A 154 27.04 5.61 -18.57
C ALA A 154 26.41 4.23 -18.30
N GLY A 155 26.28 3.38 -19.30
CA GLY A 155 25.73 2.03 -19.11
C GLY A 155 26.57 1.17 -18.17
N ILE A 156 27.91 1.29 -18.26
CA ILE A 156 28.84 0.66 -17.31
C ILE A 156 28.65 1.24 -15.91
N ALA A 157 28.55 2.56 -15.78
CA ALA A 157 28.30 3.24 -14.52
C ALA A 157 27.02 2.73 -13.84
N LEU A 158 25.88 2.67 -14.55
CA LEU A 158 24.63 2.13 -14.02
C LEU A 158 24.76 0.66 -13.59
N MET A 159 25.46 -0.16 -14.37
CA MET A 159 25.71 -1.56 -14.03
C MET A 159 26.47 -1.72 -12.72
N ARG A 160 27.44 -0.83 -12.47
CA ARG A 160 28.23 -0.82 -11.23
C ARG A 160 27.42 -0.27 -10.07
N ALA A 161 26.80 0.90 -10.26
CA ALA A 161 26.07 1.62 -9.23
C ALA A 161 24.97 0.78 -8.56
N ALA A 162 24.24 -0.02 -9.33
CA ALA A 162 23.16 -0.86 -8.83
C ALA A 162 23.45 -2.36 -8.83
N CYS A 163 24.71 -2.77 -9.09
CA CYS A 163 25.09 -4.17 -9.24
C CYS A 163 24.22 -4.96 -10.23
N LEU A 164 23.88 -4.34 -11.37
CA LEU A 164 23.06 -4.98 -12.41
C LEU A 164 23.81 -6.15 -13.06
N THR A 165 23.05 -7.14 -13.50
CA THR A 165 23.54 -8.36 -14.14
C THR A 165 22.43 -9.01 -14.95
N LYS A 166 22.75 -10.05 -15.72
CA LYS A 166 21.76 -10.80 -16.52
C LYS A 166 20.49 -11.17 -15.75
N TYR A 167 20.63 -11.59 -14.49
CA TYR A 167 19.51 -11.95 -13.61
C TYR A 167 19.54 -11.08 -12.34
N PHE A 168 18.78 -9.99 -12.32
CA PHE A 168 18.86 -8.98 -11.26
C PHE A 168 17.99 -9.31 -10.03
N SER A 169 18.59 -9.56 -8.88
CA SER A 169 17.82 -9.96 -7.69
C SER A 169 17.02 -8.80 -7.10
N LEU A 170 15.74 -9.04 -6.78
CA LEU A 170 14.89 -8.12 -6.02
C LEU A 170 15.12 -8.19 -4.49
N ARG A 171 16.10 -8.98 -4.03
CA ARG A 171 16.47 -9.06 -2.60
C ARG A 171 17.33 -7.87 -2.22
N ILE A 172 17.06 -7.30 -1.06
CA ILE A 172 17.84 -6.22 -0.43
C ILE A 172 18.55 -6.80 0.79
N GLY A 173 19.83 -6.47 1.00
CA GLY A 173 20.58 -6.81 2.23
C GLY A 173 21.39 -8.11 2.21
N ASN A 174 21.57 -8.75 1.04
CA ASN A 174 22.50 -9.89 0.84
C ASN A 174 23.61 -9.55 -0.16
N GLU A 175 23.98 -8.27 -0.22
CA GLU A 175 24.94 -7.74 -1.19
C GLU A 175 26.34 -7.62 -0.61
N ASP A 176 26.50 -7.78 0.70
CA ASP A 176 27.83 -7.80 1.32
C ASP A 176 28.44 -9.20 1.20
N TRP A 177 29.66 -9.24 0.66
CA TRP A 177 30.49 -10.44 0.66
C TRP A 177 31.84 -10.11 1.29
N THR A 178 32.20 -10.82 2.35
CA THR A 178 33.50 -10.66 2.98
C THR A 178 34.50 -11.65 2.36
N PRO A 179 35.66 -11.18 1.87
CA PRO A 179 36.68 -12.09 1.38
C PRO A 179 37.25 -12.97 2.49
N PRO A 180 37.66 -14.22 2.19
CA PRO A 180 38.33 -15.06 3.17
C PRO A 180 39.68 -14.43 3.58
N PRO A 181 40.20 -14.70 4.80
CA PRO A 181 41.50 -14.19 5.23
C PRO A 181 42.62 -14.61 4.27
N THR A 182 43.20 -13.65 3.56
CA THR A 182 44.21 -13.94 2.52
C THR A 182 45.65 -13.82 3.00
N GLN A 183 45.89 -13.24 4.19
CA GLN A 183 47.23 -12.89 4.69
C GLN A 183 48.03 -12.03 3.69
N GLY A 184 47.35 -11.08 3.03
CA GLY A 184 47.96 -10.18 2.04
C GLY A 184 48.13 -10.78 0.64
N ARG A 185 47.72 -12.04 0.42
CA ARG A 185 47.71 -12.65 -0.92
C ARG A 185 46.63 -12.02 -1.80
N LYS A 186 46.92 -11.88 -3.09
CA LYS A 186 45.94 -11.50 -4.11
C LYS A 186 44.82 -12.55 -4.19
N ILE A 187 43.59 -12.11 -4.45
CA ILE A 187 42.45 -12.99 -4.67
C ILE A 187 42.24 -13.15 -6.17
N ILE A 188 42.13 -14.40 -6.64
CA ILE A 188 41.85 -14.72 -8.04
C ILE A 188 40.57 -15.52 -8.09
N LEU A 189 39.58 -15.05 -8.84
CA LEU A 189 38.28 -15.71 -8.94
C LEU A 189 38.18 -16.53 -10.22
N VAL A 190 37.78 -17.79 -10.08
CA VAL A 190 37.50 -18.71 -11.17
C VAL A 190 36.00 -18.91 -11.29
N ILE A 191 35.42 -18.55 -12.43
CA ILE A 191 33.98 -18.65 -12.70
C ILE A 191 33.66 -20.00 -13.34
N GLY A 192 32.89 -20.82 -12.63
CA GLY A 192 32.40 -22.09 -13.13
C GLY A 192 31.26 -21.95 -14.14
N GLN A 193 31.23 -22.85 -15.13
CA GLN A 193 30.16 -22.97 -16.12
C GLN A 193 29.69 -24.41 -16.25
N VAL A 194 28.48 -24.61 -16.78
CA VAL A 194 28.00 -25.95 -17.15
C VAL A 194 28.83 -26.45 -18.35
N GLU A 195 29.50 -27.59 -18.20
CA GLU A 195 30.53 -28.05 -19.15
C GLU A 195 29.98 -28.46 -20.54
N ASP A 196 28.68 -28.72 -20.66
CA ASP A 196 27.98 -29.05 -21.90
C ASP A 196 27.16 -27.89 -22.47
N ASP A 197 27.32 -26.67 -21.91
CA ASP A 197 26.69 -25.47 -22.43
C ASP A 197 27.06 -25.20 -23.90
N ALA A 198 26.11 -24.73 -24.70
CA ALA A 198 26.31 -24.47 -26.12
C ALA A 198 27.44 -23.45 -26.37
N ALA A 199 27.58 -22.41 -25.55
CA ALA A 199 28.65 -21.42 -25.66
C ALA A 199 30.03 -22.03 -25.38
N ILE A 200 30.12 -23.02 -24.50
CA ILE A 200 31.36 -23.80 -24.28
C ILE A 200 31.64 -24.70 -25.49
N LEU A 201 30.64 -25.45 -25.96
CA LEU A 201 30.81 -26.38 -27.09
C LEU A 201 31.23 -25.66 -28.37
N GLN A 202 30.73 -24.44 -28.61
CA GLN A 202 31.17 -23.60 -29.72
C GLN A 202 32.54 -22.97 -29.42
N GLY A 203 32.72 -22.36 -28.25
CA GLY A 203 33.93 -21.63 -27.86
C GLY A 203 35.23 -22.45 -27.77
N TYR A 204 35.15 -23.79 -27.83
CA TYR A 204 36.28 -24.73 -27.71
C TYR A 204 36.41 -25.71 -28.89
N SER A 205 35.77 -25.44 -30.02
CA SER A 205 35.80 -26.32 -31.19
C SER A 205 37.19 -26.51 -31.83
N ARG A 206 37.52 -27.76 -32.21
CA ARG A 206 38.80 -28.25 -32.75
C ARG A 206 39.50 -27.34 -33.77
N GLY A 207 40.78 -27.05 -33.50
CA GLY A 207 41.72 -26.42 -34.43
C GLY A 207 43.02 -25.91 -33.79
N PHE A 208 43.00 -25.53 -32.51
CA PHE A 208 44.14 -24.79 -31.92
C PHE A 208 44.79 -25.40 -30.67
N VAL A 209 44.12 -26.20 -29.82
CA VAL A 209 44.76 -27.12 -28.84
C VAL A 209 43.84 -28.30 -28.54
N ASN A 210 44.39 -29.51 -28.42
CA ASN A 210 43.69 -30.79 -28.23
C ASN A 210 43.14 -31.01 -26.80
N ARG A 211 42.34 -30.10 -26.23
CA ARG A 211 41.74 -30.30 -24.88
C ARG A 211 40.28 -29.82 -24.80
N ARG A 212 39.37 -30.72 -24.40
CA ARG A 212 37.97 -30.39 -24.02
C ARG A 212 37.98 -29.42 -22.84
N PHE A 213 37.06 -28.45 -22.82
CA PHE A 213 36.82 -27.60 -21.66
C PHE A 213 36.50 -28.44 -20.42
N SER A 214 36.99 -27.99 -19.26
CA SER A 214 36.51 -28.42 -17.95
C SER A 214 36.77 -27.32 -16.93
N ASN A 215 35.91 -27.20 -15.92
CA ASN A 215 36.10 -26.20 -14.86
C ASN A 215 37.45 -26.40 -14.13
N LEU A 216 37.88 -27.66 -13.98
CA LEU A 216 39.18 -28.00 -13.39
C LEU A 216 40.35 -27.37 -14.15
N ARG A 217 40.31 -27.32 -15.49
CA ARG A 217 41.40 -26.74 -16.27
C ARG A 217 41.50 -25.22 -16.08
N VAL A 218 40.37 -24.54 -15.91
CA VAL A 218 40.33 -23.10 -15.62
C VAL A 218 41.00 -22.84 -14.27
N VAL A 219 40.65 -23.63 -13.25
CA VAL A 219 41.27 -23.55 -11.91
C VAL A 219 42.77 -23.80 -11.95
N GLN A 220 43.20 -24.87 -12.63
CA GLN A 220 44.62 -25.18 -12.79
C GLN A 220 45.38 -24.05 -13.48
N LYS A 221 44.78 -23.42 -14.49
CA LYS A 221 45.41 -22.31 -15.19
C LYS A 221 45.56 -21.07 -14.30
N ALA A 222 44.55 -20.75 -13.49
CA ALA A 222 44.65 -19.67 -12.52
C ALA A 222 45.79 -19.91 -11.51
N ILE A 223 45.95 -21.15 -11.03
CA ILE A 223 47.05 -21.55 -10.13
C ILE A 223 48.42 -21.45 -10.84
N GLU A 224 48.50 -21.91 -12.10
CA GLU A 224 49.74 -21.84 -12.90
C GLU A 224 50.23 -20.40 -13.05
N ASP A 225 49.31 -19.45 -13.30
CA ASP A 225 49.63 -18.05 -13.53
C ASP A 225 49.82 -17.26 -12.21
N HIS A 226 49.22 -17.70 -11.11
CA HIS A 226 49.22 -17.01 -9.81
C HIS A 226 49.53 -17.96 -8.64
N LYS A 227 50.77 -18.46 -8.58
CA LYS A 227 51.20 -19.48 -7.60
C LYS A 227 51.01 -19.09 -6.12
N ASP A 228 51.14 -17.80 -5.81
CA ASP A 228 51.06 -17.28 -4.43
C ASP A 228 49.70 -16.66 -4.09
N ALA A 229 48.70 -16.79 -4.96
CA ALA A 229 47.39 -16.18 -4.78
C ALA A 229 46.40 -17.09 -4.03
N CYS A 230 45.40 -16.47 -3.40
CA CYS A 230 44.22 -17.15 -2.91
C CYS A 230 43.25 -17.37 -4.08
N ILE A 231 43.16 -18.60 -4.58
CA ILE A 231 42.23 -18.95 -5.66
C ILE A 231 40.85 -19.24 -5.07
N LEU A 232 39.83 -18.53 -5.55
CA LEU A 232 38.43 -18.79 -5.26
C LEU A 232 37.77 -19.43 -6.47
N TYR A 233 36.98 -20.48 -6.28
CA TYR A 233 36.14 -21.05 -7.32
C TYR A 233 34.67 -20.86 -6.98
N ARG A 234 33.93 -20.21 -7.87
CA ARG A 234 32.48 -20.09 -7.76
C ARG A 234 31.82 -21.02 -8.79
N PRO A 235 31.13 -22.09 -8.36
CA PRO A 235 30.44 -22.98 -9.28
C PRO A 235 29.24 -22.27 -9.94
N HIS A 236 28.79 -22.81 -11.08
CA HIS A 236 27.57 -22.32 -11.71
C HIS A 236 26.35 -22.69 -10.85
N PRO A 237 25.34 -21.80 -10.66
CA PRO A 237 24.15 -22.10 -9.86
C PRO A 237 23.44 -23.40 -10.28
N ASP A 238 23.26 -23.65 -11.58
CA ASP A 238 22.66 -24.90 -12.07
C ASP A 238 23.49 -26.15 -11.77
N THR A 239 24.82 -26.03 -11.66
CA THR A 239 25.69 -27.14 -11.26
C THR A 239 25.55 -27.44 -9.78
N TYR A 240 25.37 -26.39 -8.96
CA TYR A 240 25.28 -26.46 -7.51
C TYR A 240 23.91 -26.91 -7.01
N TYR A 241 22.82 -26.29 -7.47
CA TYR A 241 21.46 -26.56 -6.97
C TYR A 241 20.71 -27.64 -7.76
N ASN A 242 20.87 -27.70 -9.08
CA ASN A 242 20.04 -28.53 -9.97
C ASN A 242 20.67 -29.90 -10.29
N GLY A 243 21.62 -30.36 -9.48
CA GLY A 243 22.20 -31.71 -9.57
C GLY A 243 23.12 -31.96 -10.78
N ARG A 244 23.37 -30.95 -11.63
CA ARG A 244 24.33 -31.05 -12.76
C ARG A 244 25.77 -30.94 -12.26
N LYS A 245 26.26 -31.93 -11.52
CA LYS A 245 27.60 -31.91 -10.92
C LYS A 245 28.69 -31.72 -11.98
N SER A 246 29.67 -30.86 -11.70
CA SER A 246 30.89 -30.81 -12.52
C SER A 246 31.61 -32.16 -12.40
N ARG A 247 32.16 -32.65 -13.51
CA ARG A 247 32.88 -33.93 -13.56
C ARG A 247 34.06 -34.01 -12.57
N HIS A 248 34.52 -32.88 -12.04
CA HIS A 248 35.74 -32.78 -11.23
C HIS A 248 35.58 -32.00 -9.91
N GLU A 249 34.36 -31.83 -9.41
CA GLU A 249 34.06 -31.02 -8.22
C GLU A 249 34.96 -31.30 -7.00
N LYS A 250 35.11 -32.58 -6.61
CA LYS A 250 36.00 -32.99 -5.50
C LYS A 250 37.47 -32.62 -5.72
N LYS A 251 37.94 -32.60 -6.97
CA LYS A 251 39.33 -32.22 -7.29
C LYS A 251 39.49 -30.71 -7.23
N ILE A 252 38.50 -29.95 -7.68
CA ILE A 252 38.50 -28.49 -7.60
C ILE A 252 38.54 -28.03 -6.14
N ALA A 253 37.67 -28.59 -5.28
CA ALA A 253 37.63 -28.26 -3.87
C ALA A 253 38.92 -28.57 -3.08
N ARG A 254 39.84 -29.38 -3.64
CA ARG A 254 41.17 -29.64 -3.05
C ARG A 254 42.23 -28.64 -3.51
N LEU A 255 41.98 -27.88 -4.57
CA LEU A 255 42.95 -26.98 -5.21
C LEU A 255 42.68 -25.51 -4.89
N CYS A 256 41.47 -25.15 -4.47
CA CYS A 256 41.06 -23.78 -4.22
C CYS A 256 39.91 -23.70 -3.21
N THR A 257 39.62 -22.51 -2.71
CA THR A 257 38.47 -22.25 -1.84
C THR A 257 37.21 -22.16 -2.70
N VAL A 258 36.23 -23.03 -2.46
CA VAL A 258 34.94 -22.96 -3.15
C VAL A 258 34.05 -21.97 -2.41
N ILE A 259 33.54 -20.96 -3.11
CA ILE A 259 32.54 -20.03 -2.59
C ILE A 259 31.16 -20.42 -3.11
N GLU A 260 30.14 -20.31 -2.28
CA GLU A 260 28.78 -20.65 -2.67
C GLU A 260 28.25 -19.68 -3.75
N PRO A 261 27.42 -20.16 -4.68
CA PRO A 261 26.81 -19.29 -5.69
C PRO A 261 25.68 -18.40 -5.12
N THR A 262 25.48 -18.39 -3.80
CA THR A 262 24.57 -17.49 -3.07
C THR A 262 25.06 -16.05 -3.08
N ALA A 263 26.37 -15.82 -3.04
CA ALA A 263 26.95 -14.48 -3.14
C ALA A 263 26.76 -13.90 -4.55
N PRO A 264 26.23 -12.66 -4.67
CA PRO A 264 26.24 -11.91 -5.92
C PRO A 264 27.67 -11.73 -6.43
N LEU A 265 27.92 -11.99 -7.71
CA LEU A 265 29.27 -11.88 -8.28
C LEU A 265 29.81 -10.45 -8.22
N GLN A 266 28.91 -9.47 -8.34
CA GLN A 266 29.19 -8.04 -8.31
C GLN A 266 29.80 -7.62 -6.97
N ALA A 267 29.28 -8.17 -5.87
CA ALA A 267 29.83 -7.97 -4.53
C ALA A 267 31.24 -8.54 -4.36
N VAL A 268 31.59 -9.56 -5.15
CA VAL A 268 32.90 -10.22 -5.10
C VAL A 268 33.94 -9.43 -5.91
N PHE A 269 33.55 -8.78 -7.01
CA PHE A 269 34.47 -8.14 -7.94
C PHE A 269 35.41 -7.09 -7.31
N PRO A 270 34.96 -6.20 -6.41
CA PRO A 270 35.84 -5.22 -5.75
C PRO A 270 37.02 -5.83 -4.98
N HIS A 271 36.91 -7.10 -4.57
CA HIS A 271 37.94 -7.79 -3.78
C HIS A 271 38.90 -8.65 -4.62
N VAL A 272 38.64 -8.80 -5.93
CA VAL A 272 39.35 -9.73 -6.79
C VAL A 272 40.37 -8.99 -7.66
N SER A 273 41.59 -9.53 -7.72
CA SER A 273 42.67 -8.96 -8.53
C SER A 273 42.67 -9.44 -9.98
N HIS A 274 42.10 -10.62 -10.28
CA HIS A 274 42.03 -11.19 -11.62
C HIS A 274 40.94 -12.26 -11.72
N ILE A 275 40.30 -12.39 -12.88
CA ILE A 275 39.25 -13.40 -13.13
C ILE A 275 39.65 -14.38 -14.23
N TYR A 276 39.38 -15.67 -13.99
CA TYR A 276 39.52 -16.74 -14.98
C TYR A 276 38.16 -17.36 -15.30
N ALA A 277 37.86 -17.52 -16.59
CA ALA A 277 36.61 -18.12 -17.06
C ALA A 277 36.78 -18.94 -18.33
N GLY A 278 35.75 -19.73 -18.67
CA GLY A 278 35.66 -20.41 -19.95
C GLY A 278 35.27 -19.46 -21.07
N THR A 279 33.98 -19.14 -21.15
CA THR A 279 33.33 -18.18 -22.06
C THR A 279 32.20 -17.40 -21.38
N SER A 280 32.15 -17.40 -20.04
CA SER A 280 31.03 -16.89 -19.25
C SER A 280 30.75 -15.40 -19.47
N LEU A 281 29.49 -14.99 -19.58
CA LEU A 281 29.11 -13.57 -19.58
C LEU A 281 29.59 -12.85 -18.32
N ALA A 282 29.59 -13.53 -17.17
CA ALA A 282 30.04 -12.95 -15.91
C ALA A 282 31.51 -12.46 -15.93
N ALA A 283 32.34 -13.02 -16.82
CA ALA A 283 33.70 -12.52 -17.01
C ALA A 283 33.74 -11.22 -17.83
N PHE A 284 32.78 -11.00 -18.72
CA PHE A 284 32.60 -9.68 -19.36
C PHE A 284 32.10 -8.66 -18.34
N GLU A 285 31.07 -9.00 -17.56
CA GLU A 285 30.57 -8.13 -16.48
C GLU A 285 31.71 -7.73 -15.53
N ALA A 286 32.56 -8.67 -15.13
CA ALA A 286 33.74 -8.37 -14.32
C ALA A 286 34.73 -7.38 -14.96
N ALA A 287 34.94 -7.45 -16.28
CA ALA A 287 35.77 -6.49 -16.99
C ALA A 287 35.17 -5.08 -16.91
N LEU A 288 33.84 -4.94 -17.00
CA LEU A 288 33.15 -3.66 -16.81
C LEU A 288 33.35 -3.08 -15.40
N TRP A 289 33.65 -3.93 -14.42
CA TRP A 289 34.03 -3.53 -13.06
C TRP A 289 35.51 -3.15 -12.91
N GLY A 290 36.28 -3.16 -13.99
CA GLY A 290 37.71 -2.84 -14.02
C GLY A 290 38.61 -4.01 -13.59
N VAL A 291 38.08 -5.23 -13.44
CA VAL A 291 38.88 -6.40 -13.07
C VAL A 291 39.50 -7.02 -14.32
N PRO A 292 40.84 -7.26 -14.36
CA PRO A 292 41.47 -7.96 -15.47
C PRO A 292 40.93 -9.39 -15.65
N VAL A 293 40.68 -9.79 -16.90
CA VAL A 293 40.03 -11.07 -17.22
C VAL A 293 40.88 -11.94 -18.13
N THR A 294 40.90 -13.24 -17.86
CA THR A 294 41.48 -14.25 -18.74
C THR A 294 40.48 -15.35 -19.10
N THR A 295 40.23 -15.53 -20.39
CA THR A 295 39.33 -16.56 -20.90
C THR A 295 40.11 -17.70 -21.57
N LEU A 296 39.79 -18.93 -21.19
CA LEU A 296 40.40 -20.13 -21.79
C LEU A 296 39.76 -20.48 -23.14
N GLY A 297 38.55 -20.01 -23.38
CA GLY A 297 37.81 -20.18 -24.63
C GLY A 297 37.72 -18.88 -25.41
N LEU A 298 36.90 -18.90 -26.46
CA LEU A 298 36.61 -17.75 -27.30
C LEU A 298 35.16 -17.28 -27.08
N PRO A 299 34.90 -16.42 -26.09
CA PRO A 299 33.63 -15.72 -26.00
C PRO A 299 33.51 -14.64 -27.09
N PHE A 300 32.29 -14.16 -27.31
CA PHE A 300 31.98 -13.11 -28.30
C PHE A 300 32.60 -11.75 -27.99
N TYR A 301 32.95 -11.49 -26.73
CA TYR A 301 33.61 -10.27 -26.25
C TYR A 301 35.14 -10.40 -26.18
N ALA A 302 35.71 -11.53 -26.63
CA ALA A 302 37.16 -11.69 -26.72
C ALA A 302 37.69 -10.66 -27.73
N GLY A 303 38.50 -9.69 -27.32
CA GLY A 303 38.97 -8.64 -28.25
C GLY A 303 39.38 -7.33 -27.59
N SER A 304 38.79 -6.98 -26.43
CA SER A 304 39.22 -5.81 -25.66
C SER A 304 40.63 -5.99 -25.10
N PRO A 305 41.46 -4.92 -25.04
CA PRO A 305 42.78 -4.96 -24.39
C PRO A 305 42.76 -5.45 -22.94
N GLU A 306 41.65 -5.24 -22.23
CA GLU A 306 41.42 -5.62 -20.84
C GLU A 306 41.04 -7.11 -20.67
N ILE A 307 40.76 -7.82 -21.77
CA ILE A 307 40.32 -9.22 -21.79
C ILE A 307 41.30 -10.09 -22.58
N ARG A 308 42.11 -10.88 -21.86
CA ARG A 308 43.06 -11.81 -22.46
C ARG A 308 42.41 -13.16 -22.78
N HIS A 309 42.44 -13.60 -24.03
CA HIS A 309 42.00 -14.95 -24.41
C HIS A 309 43.20 -15.86 -24.75
N LEU A 310 43.11 -17.16 -24.41
CA LEU A 310 44.23 -18.10 -24.54
C LEU A 310 44.21 -18.96 -25.83
N GLN A 311 43.21 -18.80 -26.70
CA GLN A 311 43.06 -19.57 -27.95
C GLN A 311 43.86 -19.02 -29.15
N GLY A 312 44.64 -17.96 -28.97
CA GLY A 312 45.62 -17.44 -29.94
C GLY A 312 45.15 -16.27 -30.83
N PRO A 313 46.07 -15.50 -31.45
CA PRO A 313 45.80 -14.18 -32.05
C PRO A 313 45.21 -14.19 -33.48
N LYS A 314 44.84 -15.36 -34.04
CA LYS A 314 44.49 -15.52 -35.48
C LYS A 314 43.01 -15.30 -35.85
N LEU A 315 42.20 -14.74 -34.96
CA LEU A 315 40.78 -14.46 -35.20
C LEU A 315 40.58 -12.95 -35.14
N GLY A 316 39.99 -12.36 -36.18
CA GLY A 316 39.82 -10.91 -36.37
C GLY A 316 38.81 -10.28 -35.41
N PHE A 317 39.04 -10.41 -34.11
CA PHE A 317 38.26 -9.77 -33.06
C PHE A 317 38.56 -8.27 -32.99
N SER A 318 37.56 -7.49 -32.61
CA SER A 318 37.67 -6.05 -32.52
C SER A 318 38.48 -5.61 -31.29
N ARG A 319 39.34 -4.60 -31.46
CA ARG A 319 40.15 -4.00 -30.37
C ARG A 319 39.47 -2.79 -29.74
N LEU A 320 38.16 -2.90 -29.52
CA LEU A 320 37.36 -1.84 -28.91
C LEU A 320 37.66 -1.76 -27.40
N SER A 321 37.60 -0.56 -26.85
CA SER A 321 37.61 -0.32 -25.40
C SER A 321 36.34 -0.87 -24.74
N LEU A 322 36.33 -1.02 -23.41
CA LEU A 322 35.15 -1.54 -22.69
C LEU A 322 33.86 -0.73 -22.93
N PRO A 323 33.86 0.61 -22.92
CA PRO A 323 32.65 1.38 -23.24
C PRO A 323 32.17 1.18 -24.68
N GLU A 324 33.08 1.06 -25.63
CA GLU A 324 32.76 0.80 -27.03
C GLU A 324 32.21 -0.62 -27.24
N LEU A 325 32.74 -1.61 -26.53
CA LEU A 325 32.16 -2.95 -26.49
C LEU A 325 30.78 -2.94 -25.85
N PHE A 326 30.60 -2.18 -24.77
CA PHE A 326 29.31 -2.07 -24.10
C PHE A 326 28.25 -1.48 -25.03
N SER A 327 28.58 -0.40 -25.75
CA SER A 327 27.63 0.24 -26.67
C SER A 327 27.15 -0.72 -27.77
N VAL A 328 28.00 -1.65 -28.22
CA VAL A 328 27.59 -2.67 -29.18
C VAL A 328 26.82 -3.82 -28.51
N ILE A 329 27.36 -4.37 -27.43
CA ILE A 329 26.86 -5.61 -26.82
C ILE A 329 25.56 -5.37 -26.05
N TYR A 330 25.43 -4.26 -25.32
CA TYR A 330 24.26 -3.96 -24.51
C TYR A 330 23.30 -2.97 -25.18
N LEU A 331 23.74 -2.09 -26.09
CA LEU A 331 22.85 -1.07 -26.67
C LEU A 331 22.40 -1.41 -28.10
N ASP A 332 23.32 -1.71 -29.02
CA ASP A 332 23.00 -1.90 -30.45
C ASP A 332 22.47 -3.32 -30.78
N TYR A 333 22.97 -4.38 -30.12
CA TYR A 333 22.71 -5.77 -30.53
C TYR A 333 21.42 -6.41 -29.95
N PRO A 334 21.15 -6.36 -28.64
CA PRO A 334 19.95 -6.94 -28.08
C PRO A 334 18.75 -6.01 -28.25
N ARG A 335 17.55 -6.60 -28.34
CA ARG A 335 16.29 -5.87 -28.26
C ARG A 335 15.73 -5.96 -26.86
N TYR A 336 15.20 -4.84 -26.35
CA TYR A 336 14.59 -4.77 -25.03
C TYR A 336 13.08 -4.52 -25.16
N ILE A 337 12.32 -5.11 -24.24
CA ILE A 337 10.87 -4.91 -24.14
C ILE A 337 10.57 -4.35 -22.75
N HIS A 338 9.85 -3.24 -22.68
CA HIS A 338 9.51 -2.60 -21.42
C HIS A 338 8.58 -3.52 -20.60
N PRO A 339 8.80 -3.69 -19.28
CA PRO A 339 8.00 -4.63 -18.47
C PRO A 339 6.51 -4.31 -18.32
N VAL A 340 6.10 -3.08 -18.62
CA VAL A 340 4.72 -2.58 -18.46
C VAL A 340 3.95 -2.54 -19.78
N SER A 341 4.50 -1.88 -20.81
CA SER A 341 3.82 -1.67 -22.09
C SER A 341 3.94 -2.86 -23.03
N ASP A 342 4.94 -3.73 -22.80
CA ASP A 342 5.33 -4.79 -23.72
C ASP A 342 5.80 -4.29 -25.10
N GLU A 343 6.18 -3.01 -25.17
CA GLU A 343 6.76 -2.36 -26.34
C GLU A 343 8.29 -2.33 -26.30
N GLU A 344 8.91 -2.10 -27.46
CA GLU A 344 10.37 -1.97 -27.57
C GLU A 344 10.89 -0.77 -26.76
N THR A 345 12.01 -0.98 -26.06
CA THR A 345 12.59 0.03 -25.15
C THR A 345 14.12 0.00 -25.20
N SER A 346 14.77 0.88 -24.44
CA SER A 346 16.22 0.96 -24.34
C SER A 346 16.78 0.12 -23.18
N PHE A 347 18.08 -0.16 -23.21
CA PHE A 347 18.80 -0.70 -22.05
C PHE A 347 18.61 0.19 -20.82
N PHE A 348 18.68 1.51 -21.00
CA PHE A 348 18.63 2.49 -19.92
C PHE A 348 17.27 2.53 -19.22
N ASP A 349 16.17 2.43 -19.99
CA ASP A 349 14.83 2.34 -19.41
C ASP A 349 14.65 1.04 -18.62
N LEU A 350 15.08 -0.10 -19.17
CA LEU A 350 14.98 -1.38 -18.46
C LEU A 350 15.85 -1.40 -17.19
N ALA A 351 17.07 -0.85 -17.26
CA ALA A 351 17.96 -0.70 -16.11
C ALA A 351 17.32 0.21 -15.04
N SER A 352 16.80 1.36 -15.44
CA SER A 352 16.09 2.29 -14.55
C SER A 352 14.89 1.61 -13.89
N TYR A 353 14.08 0.88 -14.65
CA TYR A 353 12.94 0.13 -14.13
C TYR A 353 13.37 -0.90 -13.08
N PHE A 354 14.46 -1.64 -13.33
CA PHE A 354 15.00 -2.63 -12.38
C PHE A 354 15.47 -1.99 -11.08
N ILE A 355 16.20 -0.87 -11.16
CA ILE A 355 16.69 -0.11 -10.01
C ILE A 355 15.51 0.35 -9.15
N VAL A 356 14.53 1.01 -9.75
CA VAL A 356 13.35 1.51 -9.04
C VAL A 356 12.56 0.36 -8.43
N GLU A 357 12.31 -0.72 -9.17
CA GLU A 357 11.50 -1.84 -8.66
C GLU A 357 12.14 -2.52 -7.43
N LYS A 358 13.48 -2.60 -7.39
CA LYS A 358 14.21 -3.15 -6.25
C LYS A 358 14.18 -2.21 -5.05
N PHE A 359 14.41 -0.90 -5.24
CA PHE A 359 14.71 0.02 -4.15
C PHE A 359 13.59 0.98 -3.73
N LYS A 360 12.46 1.04 -4.46
CA LYS A 360 11.31 1.92 -4.14
C LYS A 360 10.79 1.81 -2.70
N HIS A 361 10.98 0.66 -2.05
CA HIS A 361 10.54 0.42 -0.67
C HIS A 361 11.39 1.16 0.37
N LEU A 362 12.57 1.65 -0.01
CA LEU A 362 13.50 2.37 0.85
C LEU A 362 13.42 3.90 0.67
N VAL A 363 12.52 4.41 -0.16
CA VAL A 363 12.47 5.84 -0.53
C VAL A 363 12.32 6.78 0.67
N LEU A 364 11.69 6.34 1.75
CA LEU A 364 11.55 7.11 2.99
C LEU A 364 12.70 6.90 3.99
N GLU A 365 13.39 5.76 3.93
CA GLU A 365 14.45 5.40 4.90
C GLU A 365 15.85 5.77 4.39
N GLY A 366 15.98 5.99 3.08
CA GLY A 366 17.27 6.08 2.41
C GLY A 366 17.77 4.70 1.98
N VAL A 367 18.70 4.67 1.03
CA VAL A 367 19.38 3.45 0.61
C VAL A 367 20.81 3.49 1.15
N PRO A 368 21.29 2.44 1.84
CA PRO A 368 22.69 2.36 2.24
C PRO A 368 23.62 2.45 1.03
N GLU A 369 24.70 3.25 1.15
CA GLU A 369 25.64 3.51 0.04
C GLU A 369 26.33 2.25 -0.47
N ASN A 370 26.55 1.25 0.38
CA ASN A 370 27.15 -0.03 0.00
C ASN A 370 26.22 -0.91 -0.87
N ILE A 371 24.94 -0.55 -0.99
CA ILE A 371 23.91 -1.30 -1.73
C ILE A 371 23.55 -0.59 -3.04
N LEU A 372 23.59 0.74 -3.08
CA LEU A 372 23.30 1.54 -4.27
C LEU A 372 24.16 2.81 -4.29
N ASP A 373 24.97 2.98 -5.32
CA ASP A 373 25.77 4.19 -5.52
C ASP A 373 24.89 5.33 -6.06
N LEU A 374 24.40 6.18 -5.15
CA LEU A 374 23.52 7.28 -5.50
C LEU A 374 24.25 8.43 -6.22
N GLU A 375 25.54 8.63 -5.95
CA GLU A 375 26.32 9.69 -6.60
C GLU A 375 26.53 9.38 -8.08
N GLU A 376 26.91 8.14 -8.39
CA GLU A 376 27.09 7.68 -9.76
C GLU A 376 25.77 7.73 -10.56
N LEU A 377 24.63 7.38 -9.93
CA LEU A 377 23.32 7.52 -10.58
C LEU A 377 22.96 8.99 -10.85
N ARG A 378 23.23 9.91 -9.93
CA ARG A 378 23.01 11.35 -10.13
C ARG A 378 23.91 11.91 -11.23
N ALA A 379 25.17 11.49 -11.31
CA ALA A 379 26.10 11.90 -12.35
C ALA A 379 25.62 11.47 -13.76
N ASN A 380 24.90 10.35 -13.85
CA ASN A 380 24.36 9.80 -15.10
C ASN A 380 22.85 10.04 -15.27
N LYS A 381 22.28 11.05 -14.59
CA LYS A 381 20.84 11.36 -14.59
C LYS A 381 20.21 11.48 -15.99
N ALA A 382 20.96 11.96 -16.99
CA ALA A 382 20.48 12.11 -18.37
C ALA A 382 20.09 10.77 -19.04
N TYR A 383 20.57 9.64 -18.51
CA TYR A 383 20.26 8.29 -19.00
C TYR A 383 19.22 7.58 -18.13
N LEU A 384 18.59 8.24 -17.16
CA LEU A 384 17.60 7.64 -16.29
C LEU A 384 16.18 7.92 -16.77
N SER A 385 15.30 6.94 -16.60
CA SER A 385 13.86 7.14 -16.87
C SER A 385 13.24 8.11 -15.85
N PRO A 386 12.11 8.77 -16.18
CA PRO A 386 11.40 9.66 -15.25
C PRO A 386 11.14 9.07 -13.85
N PRO A 387 10.72 7.79 -13.69
CA PRO A 387 10.61 7.18 -12.36
C PRO A 387 11.93 7.09 -11.59
N ALA A 388 13.05 6.81 -12.25
CA ALA A 388 14.36 6.76 -11.60
C ALA A 388 14.84 8.16 -11.19
N ILE A 389 14.55 9.18 -12.00
CA ILE A 389 14.80 10.59 -11.64
C ILE A 389 13.98 10.99 -10.41
N LEU A 390 12.68 10.67 -10.39
CA LEU A 390 11.82 10.90 -9.23
C LEU A 390 12.35 10.16 -7.99
N PHE A 391 12.78 8.91 -8.14
CA PHE A 391 13.33 8.12 -7.03
C PHE A 391 14.54 8.81 -6.39
N LEU A 392 15.49 9.29 -7.20
CA LEU A 392 16.66 10.04 -6.69
C LEU A 392 16.24 11.34 -6.00
N TYR A 393 15.28 12.07 -6.56
CA TYR A 393 14.75 13.29 -5.97
C TYR A 393 14.09 13.02 -4.62
N LEU A 394 13.26 11.98 -4.51
CA LEU A 394 12.57 11.63 -3.27
C LEU A 394 13.54 11.15 -2.18
N LEU A 395 14.62 10.45 -2.55
CA LEU A 395 15.68 10.08 -1.62
C LEU A 395 16.41 11.29 -1.06
N GLU A 396 16.70 12.29 -1.91
CA GLU A 396 17.30 13.55 -1.48
C GLU A 396 16.37 14.35 -0.56
N LEU A 397 15.07 14.35 -0.88
CA LEU A 397 14.06 15.03 -0.09
C LEU A 397 13.84 14.36 1.28
N GLY A 398 13.95 13.03 1.33
CA GLY A 398 13.75 12.23 2.54
C GLY A 398 12.36 12.40 3.17
N ARG A 399 12.27 12.13 4.49
CA ARG A 399 11.02 12.23 5.25
C ARG A 399 10.58 13.68 5.45
N THR A 400 11.48 14.58 5.82
CA THR A 400 11.11 15.93 6.27
C THR A 400 11.15 16.98 5.18
N GLY A 401 11.72 16.69 4.00
CA GLY A 401 11.80 17.67 2.93
C GLY A 401 10.43 18.09 2.38
N LEU A 402 10.29 19.40 2.17
CA LEU A 402 9.14 20.04 1.54
C LEU A 402 9.25 19.90 0.02
N GLU A 403 8.17 19.43 -0.61
CA GLU A 403 8.10 19.32 -2.07
C GLU A 403 7.42 20.55 -2.68
N ALA A 404 7.73 20.84 -3.93
CA ALA A 404 6.92 21.68 -4.81
C ALA A 404 6.18 20.77 -5.79
N PRO A 405 4.88 20.45 -5.56
CA PRO A 405 4.16 19.43 -6.30
C PRO A 405 4.24 19.57 -7.83
N GLU A 406 4.17 20.80 -8.35
CA GLU A 406 4.26 21.09 -9.78
C GLU A 406 5.64 20.75 -10.36
N GLU A 407 6.72 21.07 -9.63
CA GLU A 407 8.09 20.74 -10.04
C GLU A 407 8.30 19.22 -10.06
N VAL A 408 7.74 18.51 -9.09
CA VAL A 408 7.84 17.04 -9.02
C VAL A 408 7.04 16.40 -10.16
N VAL A 409 5.84 16.89 -10.48
CA VAL A 409 5.07 16.40 -11.64
C VAL A 409 5.79 16.71 -12.96
N ALA A 410 6.54 17.81 -13.06
CA ALA A 410 7.32 18.13 -14.24
C ALA A 410 8.42 17.09 -14.52
N LEU A 411 8.93 16.40 -13.49
CA LEU A 411 9.90 15.30 -13.67
C LEU A 411 9.35 14.14 -14.50
N ALA A 412 8.02 13.99 -14.61
CA ALA A 412 7.40 12.93 -15.40
C ALA A 412 7.49 13.16 -16.93
N GLY A 413 7.94 14.35 -17.37
CA GLY A 413 8.01 14.73 -18.79
C GLY A 413 6.69 15.28 -19.35
N ASP A 414 6.74 15.87 -20.54
CA ASP A 414 5.57 16.35 -21.29
C ASP A 414 5.79 16.12 -22.81
N PRO A 415 5.04 15.21 -23.47
CA PRO A 415 3.98 14.38 -22.91
C PRO A 415 4.50 13.31 -21.93
N LEU A 416 3.61 12.77 -21.10
CA LEU A 416 3.88 11.62 -20.23
C LEU A 416 4.12 10.35 -21.04
N ARG A 417 5.06 9.52 -20.57
CA ARG A 417 5.24 8.14 -21.02
C ARG A 417 4.35 7.21 -20.20
N TYR A 418 3.32 6.60 -20.81
CA TYR A 418 2.36 5.76 -20.10
C TYR A 418 3.00 4.54 -19.43
N GLU A 419 4.10 4.03 -19.98
CA GLU A 419 4.81 2.89 -19.39
C GLU A 419 5.50 3.22 -18.05
N ASP A 420 5.78 4.50 -17.79
CA ASP A 420 6.39 5.02 -16.55
C ASP A 420 5.34 5.30 -15.45
N VAL A 421 4.08 5.55 -15.85
CA VAL A 421 2.97 5.93 -14.95
C VAL A 421 2.84 5.03 -13.71
N PRO A 422 2.91 3.69 -13.83
CA PRO A 422 2.75 2.82 -12.67
C PRO A 422 3.88 2.96 -11.64
N GLN A 423 5.15 3.08 -12.06
CA GLN A 423 6.28 3.20 -11.13
C GLN A 423 6.34 4.61 -10.53
N PHE A 424 6.07 5.65 -11.33
CA PHE A 424 6.02 7.03 -10.86
C PHE A 424 4.95 7.20 -9.76
N SER A 425 3.74 6.69 -10.01
CA SER A 425 2.65 6.73 -9.02
C SER A 425 3.01 5.97 -7.73
N GLU A 426 3.57 4.76 -7.84
CA GLU A 426 3.94 3.98 -6.66
C GLU A 426 5.02 4.67 -5.81
N LEU A 427 6.00 5.35 -6.44
CA LEU A 427 7.01 6.13 -5.72
C LEU A 427 6.39 7.27 -4.91
N LEU A 428 5.46 8.03 -5.49
CA LEU A 428 4.74 9.10 -4.78
C LEU A 428 3.90 8.53 -3.63
N ILE A 429 3.24 7.38 -3.82
CA ILE A 429 2.49 6.68 -2.77
C ILE A 429 3.42 6.26 -1.63
N LYS A 430 4.56 5.62 -1.95
CA LYS A 430 5.54 5.15 -0.96
C LYS A 430 6.20 6.31 -0.21
N ALA A 431 6.46 7.43 -0.88
CA ALA A 431 6.98 8.64 -0.26
C ALA A 431 5.91 9.51 0.44
N CYS A 432 4.65 9.05 0.43
CA CYS A 432 3.49 9.75 1.03
C CYS A 432 3.32 11.19 0.51
N ARG A 433 3.46 11.37 -0.81
CA ARG A 433 3.38 12.65 -1.53
C ARG A 433 2.03 12.80 -2.24
N PHE A 434 0.97 12.93 -1.45
CA PHE A 434 -0.40 12.79 -1.96
C PHE A 434 -0.88 14.01 -2.75
N ASP A 435 -0.38 15.22 -2.49
CA ASP A 435 -0.74 16.41 -3.29
C ASP A 435 -0.14 16.31 -4.69
N THR A 436 1.14 15.94 -4.77
CA THR A 436 1.82 15.64 -6.03
C THR A 436 1.15 14.48 -6.77
N LEU A 437 0.79 13.40 -6.08
CA LEU A 437 0.06 12.27 -6.68
C LEU A 437 -1.29 12.71 -7.26
N ALA A 438 -1.97 13.64 -6.58
CA ALA A 438 -3.21 14.24 -7.02
C ALA A 438 -3.00 14.99 -8.35
N LEU A 439 -2.06 15.93 -8.41
CA LEU A 439 -1.73 16.66 -9.63
C LEU A 439 -1.31 15.72 -10.78
N TYR A 440 -0.52 14.70 -10.45
CA TYR A 440 -0.07 13.70 -11.41
C TYR A 440 -1.24 12.90 -12.00
N LEU A 441 -2.21 12.47 -11.17
CA LEU A 441 -3.42 11.81 -11.64
C LEU A 441 -4.25 12.72 -12.57
N GLY A 442 -4.32 14.01 -12.25
CA GLY A 442 -4.84 15.07 -13.15
C GLY A 442 -4.22 15.01 -14.53
N LYS A 443 -2.89 15.07 -14.58
CA LYS A 443 -2.14 15.05 -15.83
C LYS A 443 -2.33 13.74 -16.60
N ILE A 444 -2.33 12.59 -15.92
CA ILE A 444 -2.57 11.28 -16.54
C ILE A 444 -3.93 11.24 -17.23
N ILE A 445 -5.01 11.64 -16.55
CA ILE A 445 -6.36 11.54 -17.12
C ILE A 445 -6.53 12.54 -18.27
N ALA A 446 -6.02 13.77 -18.13
CA ALA A 446 -6.08 14.78 -19.18
C ALA A 446 -5.39 14.32 -20.47
N GLN A 447 -4.19 13.73 -20.37
CA GLN A 447 -3.50 13.19 -21.53
C GLN A 447 -4.16 11.92 -22.06
N PHE A 448 -4.61 11.03 -21.17
CA PHE A 448 -5.32 9.79 -21.55
C PHE A 448 -6.57 10.09 -22.40
N GLU A 449 -7.33 11.13 -22.05
CA GLU A 449 -8.46 11.61 -22.83
C GLU A 449 -8.06 12.12 -24.23
N GLN A 450 -6.93 12.81 -24.34
CA GLN A 450 -6.40 13.31 -25.62
C GLN A 450 -5.91 12.16 -26.53
N ASP A 451 -5.31 11.13 -25.93
CA ASP A 451 -4.66 10.02 -26.65
C ASP A 451 -5.58 8.82 -26.91
N LEU A 452 -6.88 8.90 -26.58
CA LEU A 452 -7.81 7.76 -26.62
C LEU A 452 -7.77 7.00 -27.95
N GLU A 453 -7.74 7.71 -29.08
CA GLU A 453 -7.74 7.07 -30.41
C GLU A 453 -6.45 6.29 -30.67
N ALA A 454 -5.29 6.85 -30.27
CA ALA A 454 -3.99 6.19 -30.42
C ALA A 454 -3.83 4.99 -29.47
N LEU A 455 -4.48 5.04 -28.29
CA LEU A 455 -4.38 3.99 -27.28
C LEU A 455 -5.25 2.76 -27.57
N LYS A 456 -6.20 2.83 -28.51
CA LYS A 456 -7.10 1.70 -28.85
C LYS A 456 -6.32 0.40 -29.11
N ASP A 457 -5.21 0.48 -29.84
CA ASP A 457 -4.44 -0.70 -30.19
C ASP A 457 -3.48 -1.16 -29.06
N SER A 458 -3.36 -0.39 -27.98
CA SER A 458 -2.43 -0.62 -26.85
C SER A 458 -3.12 -1.16 -25.59
N LYS A 459 -3.90 -2.23 -25.73
CA LYS A 459 -4.80 -2.77 -24.67
C LYS A 459 -4.10 -3.12 -23.35
N THR A 460 -2.89 -3.69 -23.42
CA THR A 460 -2.09 -4.03 -22.23
C THR A 460 -1.72 -2.76 -21.45
N LEU A 461 -1.22 -1.75 -22.16
CA LEU A 461 -0.85 -0.47 -21.60
C LEU A 461 -2.06 0.24 -20.98
N MET A 462 -3.19 0.30 -21.71
CA MET A 462 -4.44 0.83 -21.19
C MET A 462 -4.87 0.16 -19.89
N THR A 463 -4.74 -1.17 -19.81
CA THR A 463 -5.08 -1.92 -18.59
C THR A 463 -4.20 -1.50 -17.43
N GLN A 464 -2.89 -1.41 -17.63
CA GLN A 464 -1.94 -1.01 -16.59
C GLN A 464 -2.14 0.44 -16.12
N VAL A 465 -2.44 1.35 -17.04
CA VAL A 465 -2.78 2.75 -16.70
C VAL A 465 -4.06 2.80 -15.89
N MET A 466 -5.13 2.07 -16.28
CA MET A 466 -6.38 2.03 -15.52
C MET A 466 -6.22 1.39 -14.14
N GLU A 467 -5.43 0.32 -14.01
CA GLU A 467 -5.08 -0.26 -12.71
C GLU A 467 -4.36 0.76 -11.81
N THR A 468 -3.46 1.57 -12.39
CA THR A 468 -2.77 2.64 -11.66
C THR A 468 -3.72 3.76 -11.25
N VAL A 469 -4.67 4.14 -12.12
CA VAL A 469 -5.73 5.11 -11.77
C VAL A 469 -6.56 4.62 -10.58
N ILE A 470 -6.92 3.33 -10.56
CA ILE A 470 -7.65 2.73 -9.42
C ILE A 470 -6.86 2.85 -8.12
N ASP A 471 -5.57 2.49 -8.16
CA ASP A 471 -4.70 2.53 -6.98
C ASP A 471 -4.54 3.98 -6.48
N ASN A 472 -4.32 4.93 -7.39
CA ASN A 472 -4.22 6.36 -7.06
C ASN A 472 -5.52 6.89 -6.44
N GLN A 473 -6.68 6.58 -7.02
CA GLN A 473 -7.98 6.96 -6.46
C GLN A 473 -8.14 6.45 -5.02
N LYS A 474 -7.83 5.17 -4.76
CA LYS A 474 -7.96 4.56 -3.42
C LYS A 474 -7.06 5.22 -2.38
N VAL A 475 -5.83 5.58 -2.76
CA VAL A 475 -4.87 6.25 -1.87
C VAL A 475 -5.28 7.71 -1.61
N LEU A 476 -5.75 8.42 -2.63
CA LEU A 476 -6.16 9.82 -2.54
C LEU A 476 -7.47 10.03 -1.74
N ARG A 477 -8.29 8.98 -1.53
CA ARG A 477 -9.49 9.01 -0.67
C ARG A 477 -10.44 10.18 -0.96
N GLY A 478 -10.62 10.49 -2.24
CA GLY A 478 -11.48 11.59 -2.70
C GLY A 478 -10.88 12.99 -2.60
N ARG A 479 -9.56 13.12 -2.40
CA ARG A 479 -8.79 14.38 -2.59
C ARG A 479 -9.03 15.00 -3.97
N ILE A 480 -9.44 14.20 -4.95
CA ILE A 480 -9.71 14.64 -6.32
C ILE A 480 -11.04 14.09 -6.82
N ALA A 481 -11.75 14.93 -7.58
CA ALA A 481 -12.94 14.61 -8.35
C ALA A 481 -12.72 14.87 -9.85
N ILE A 482 -11.86 14.07 -10.50
CA ILE A 482 -11.68 14.13 -11.96
C ILE A 482 -12.65 13.17 -12.63
N THR A 483 -13.41 13.64 -13.61
CA THR A 483 -14.27 12.80 -14.45
C THR A 483 -13.43 11.99 -15.43
N LEU A 484 -13.57 10.65 -15.41
CA LEU A 484 -12.99 9.79 -16.44
C LEU A 484 -13.77 9.91 -17.76
N PRO A 485 -13.11 9.79 -18.93
CA PRO A 485 -13.77 9.86 -20.23
C PRO A 485 -14.74 8.69 -20.43
N ASP A 486 -15.82 8.93 -21.18
CA ASP A 486 -16.83 7.89 -21.45
C ASP A 486 -16.39 6.94 -22.57
N LEU A 487 -16.01 5.72 -22.17
CA LEU A 487 -15.65 4.63 -23.08
C LEU A 487 -16.80 3.62 -23.31
N SER A 488 -18.03 3.93 -22.90
CA SER A 488 -19.15 2.98 -23.00
C SER A 488 -19.47 2.58 -24.45
N ASP A 489 -19.26 3.48 -25.41
CA ASP A 489 -19.44 3.21 -26.85
C ASP A 489 -18.41 2.24 -27.42
N TRP A 490 -17.27 2.03 -26.75
CA TRP A 490 -16.30 1.00 -27.16
C TRP A 490 -16.79 -0.42 -26.82
N ILE A 491 -17.93 -0.52 -26.13
CA ILE A 491 -18.61 -1.74 -25.72
C ILE A 491 -19.93 -1.89 -26.54
N SER A 492 -20.11 -1.20 -27.67
CA SER A 492 -21.36 -1.14 -28.49
C SER A 492 -21.37 -2.09 -29.73
N PRO A 493 -22.51 -2.31 -30.44
CA PRO A 493 -22.89 -3.57 -31.13
C PRO A 493 -22.02 -4.03 -32.33
N PRO A 494 -22.13 -5.32 -32.74
CA PRO A 494 -21.34 -5.98 -33.80
C PRO A 494 -21.46 -5.40 -35.22
N THR A 495 -22.20 -4.30 -35.41
CA THR A 495 -22.15 -3.50 -36.64
C THR A 495 -20.80 -2.81 -36.83
N PHE A 496 -19.99 -2.64 -35.77
CA PHE A 496 -18.59 -2.27 -35.88
C PHE A 496 -17.71 -3.52 -35.87
N SER A 497 -17.22 -3.93 -37.03
CA SER A 497 -16.23 -5.00 -37.14
C SER A 497 -14.87 -4.51 -36.61
N GLY A 498 -14.39 -5.05 -35.48
CA GLY A 498 -12.95 -5.08 -35.20
C GLY A 498 -12.47 -4.76 -33.79
N TYR A 499 -13.27 -4.18 -32.88
CA TYR A 499 -12.78 -3.75 -31.57
C TYR A 499 -13.54 -4.37 -30.39
N VAL A 500 -12.90 -5.30 -29.67
CA VAL A 500 -13.39 -5.87 -28.41
C VAL A 500 -12.45 -5.45 -27.28
N ILE A 501 -13.00 -4.75 -26.27
CA ILE A 501 -12.30 -4.43 -25.02
C ILE A 501 -12.08 -5.74 -24.24
N PRO A 502 -10.85 -6.07 -23.82
CA PRO A 502 -10.59 -7.22 -22.96
C PRO A 502 -11.31 -7.12 -21.61
N ASP A 503 -11.80 -8.25 -21.08
CA ASP A 503 -12.52 -8.33 -19.80
C ASP A 503 -11.78 -7.63 -18.65
N ASN A 504 -10.45 -7.75 -18.57
CA ASN A 504 -9.62 -7.10 -17.54
C ASN A 504 -9.58 -5.58 -17.69
N LEU A 505 -9.47 -5.05 -18.91
CA LEU A 505 -9.54 -3.60 -19.16
C LEU A 505 -10.91 -3.05 -18.82
N LEU A 506 -11.98 -3.77 -19.22
CA LEU A 506 -13.35 -3.36 -18.90
C LEU A 506 -13.62 -3.37 -17.39
N LEU A 507 -13.14 -4.40 -16.67
CA LEU A 507 -13.24 -4.44 -15.20
C LEU A 507 -12.46 -3.30 -14.53
N ALA A 508 -11.27 -2.97 -15.03
CA ALA A 508 -10.46 -1.88 -14.51
C ALA A 508 -11.18 -0.53 -14.73
N TYR A 509 -11.68 -0.29 -15.94
CA TYR A 509 -12.46 0.92 -16.26
C TYR A 509 -13.74 1.03 -15.41
N ALA A 510 -14.54 -0.04 -15.33
CA ALA A 510 -15.76 -0.07 -14.50
C ALA A 510 -15.46 0.19 -13.02
N ARG A 511 -14.35 -0.34 -12.51
CA ARG A 511 -13.90 -0.11 -11.13
C ARG A 511 -13.44 1.33 -10.91
N ALA A 512 -12.75 1.93 -11.88
CA ALA A 512 -12.34 3.34 -11.82
C ALA A 512 -13.55 4.27 -11.82
N LEU A 513 -14.58 3.98 -12.63
CA LEU A 513 -15.87 4.70 -12.62
C LEU A 513 -16.58 4.56 -11.28
N ALA A 514 -16.69 3.33 -10.75
CA ALA A 514 -17.36 3.07 -9.48
C ALA A 514 -16.65 3.76 -8.30
N ASN A 515 -15.32 3.72 -8.27
CA ASN A 515 -14.51 4.41 -7.26
C ASN A 515 -14.74 5.92 -7.26
N ASN A 516 -15.00 6.50 -8.43
CA ASN A 516 -15.21 7.93 -8.64
C ASN A 516 -16.69 8.35 -8.66
N LEU A 517 -17.61 7.42 -8.40
CA LEU A 517 -19.07 7.62 -8.34
C LEU A 517 -19.71 8.03 -9.68
N GLN A 518 -19.08 7.69 -10.81
CA GLN A 518 -19.61 7.97 -12.17
C GLN A 518 -20.65 6.92 -12.59
N TYR A 519 -21.72 6.79 -11.81
CA TYR A 519 -22.71 5.71 -11.99
C TYR A 519 -23.54 5.81 -13.28
N ASP A 520 -23.68 7.00 -13.87
CA ASP A 520 -24.41 7.15 -15.14
C ASP A 520 -23.65 6.52 -16.31
N ILE A 521 -22.32 6.70 -16.35
CA ILE A 521 -21.46 6.02 -17.34
C ILE A 521 -21.45 4.51 -17.06
N LEU A 522 -21.31 4.13 -15.79
CA LEU A 522 -21.30 2.72 -15.40
C LEU A 522 -22.63 2.03 -15.75
N GLU A 523 -23.76 2.72 -15.66
CA GLU A 523 -25.05 2.21 -16.09
C GLU A 523 -25.10 1.95 -17.61
N ARG A 524 -24.51 2.81 -18.44
CA ARG A 524 -24.38 2.57 -19.88
C ARG A 524 -23.55 1.31 -20.14
N VAL A 525 -22.41 1.17 -19.45
CA VAL A 525 -21.57 -0.05 -19.50
C VAL A 525 -22.38 -1.30 -19.15
N VAL A 526 -23.13 -1.29 -18.03
CA VAL A 526 -23.98 -2.42 -17.63
C VAL A 526 -25.06 -2.73 -18.66
N SER A 527 -25.67 -1.70 -19.26
CA SER A 527 -26.71 -1.85 -20.28
C SER A 527 -26.16 -2.49 -21.56
N ASN A 528 -24.94 -2.13 -21.97
CA ASN A 528 -24.26 -2.76 -23.10
C ASN A 528 -23.95 -4.23 -22.82
N ILE A 529 -23.43 -4.56 -21.62
CA ILE A 529 -23.19 -5.95 -21.21
C ILE A 529 -24.50 -6.76 -21.22
N GLU A 530 -25.60 -6.21 -20.70
CA GLU A 530 -26.92 -6.85 -20.72
C GLU A 530 -27.42 -7.11 -22.14
N PHE A 531 -27.21 -6.17 -23.07
CA PHE A 531 -27.57 -6.33 -24.46
C PHE A 531 -26.81 -7.50 -25.11
N PHE A 532 -25.48 -7.54 -24.97
CA PHE A 532 -24.64 -8.63 -25.49
C PHE A 532 -25.00 -10.00 -24.92
N CYS A 533 -25.31 -10.07 -23.63
CA CYS A 533 -25.74 -11.31 -22.98
C CYS A 533 -27.08 -11.85 -23.53
N LYS A 534 -27.90 -11.02 -24.18
CA LYS A 534 -29.18 -11.41 -24.80
C LYS A 534 -29.06 -11.80 -26.28
N THR A 535 -28.18 -11.15 -27.03
CA THR A 535 -28.12 -11.28 -28.51
C THR A 535 -27.13 -12.35 -28.99
N GLU A 536 -26.10 -12.67 -28.21
CA GLU A 536 -25.13 -13.74 -28.49
C GLU A 536 -25.22 -14.84 -27.43
N SER A 537 -24.54 -15.97 -27.63
CA SER A 537 -24.35 -17.00 -26.60
C SER A 537 -23.42 -16.48 -25.48
N LEU A 538 -23.89 -15.53 -24.65
CA LEU A 538 -23.25 -14.99 -23.44
C LEU A 538 -21.71 -14.83 -23.58
N PRO A 539 -21.21 -13.75 -24.21
CA PRO A 539 -19.78 -13.59 -24.51
C PRO A 539 -18.90 -13.44 -23.26
N HIS A 540 -19.43 -12.89 -22.15
CA HIS A 540 -18.70 -12.75 -20.90
C HIS A 540 -18.97 -13.92 -19.93
N GLY A 541 -17.90 -14.51 -19.39
CA GLY A 541 -18.00 -15.65 -18.46
C GLY A 541 -18.39 -15.27 -17.03
N ALA A 542 -18.76 -16.26 -16.21
CA ALA A 542 -19.15 -16.04 -14.81
C ALA A 542 -18.04 -15.35 -13.98
N THR A 543 -16.77 -15.56 -14.33
CA THR A 543 -15.62 -14.91 -13.66
C THR A 543 -15.63 -13.39 -13.81
N PHE A 544 -15.92 -12.87 -15.01
CA PHE A 544 -16.01 -11.43 -15.28
C PHE A 544 -17.16 -10.81 -14.49
N LEU A 545 -18.36 -11.38 -14.61
CA LEU A 545 -19.57 -10.87 -13.94
C LEU A 545 -19.43 -10.87 -12.41
N ARG A 546 -18.75 -11.87 -11.84
CA ARG A 546 -18.40 -11.88 -10.41
C ARG A 546 -17.43 -10.75 -10.05
N GLY A 547 -16.41 -10.50 -10.88
CA GLY A 547 -15.49 -9.38 -10.68
C GLY A 547 -16.20 -8.03 -10.73
N PHE A 548 -17.20 -7.91 -11.60
CA PHE A 548 -18.06 -6.74 -11.70
C PHE A 548 -19.03 -6.61 -10.51
N ALA A 549 -19.59 -7.71 -10.00
CA ALA A 549 -20.36 -7.66 -8.75
C ALA A 549 -19.46 -7.21 -7.57
N ALA A 550 -18.25 -7.75 -7.48
CA ALA A 550 -17.31 -7.41 -6.41
C ALA A 550 -16.94 -5.92 -6.37
N LEU A 551 -16.70 -5.26 -7.52
CA LEU A 551 -16.40 -3.82 -7.52
C LEU A 551 -17.58 -2.95 -7.07
N LEU A 552 -18.82 -3.42 -7.20
CA LEU A 552 -20.04 -2.73 -6.73
C LEU A 552 -20.37 -3.04 -5.27
N VAL A 553 -19.89 -4.17 -4.72
CA VAL A 553 -19.97 -4.48 -3.29
C VAL A 553 -18.95 -3.64 -2.51
N GLU A 554 -17.73 -3.51 -3.03
CA GLU A 554 -16.65 -2.76 -2.38
C GLU A 554 -17.01 -1.28 -2.15
N LYS A 555 -16.45 -0.69 -1.09
CA LYS A 555 -16.58 0.76 -0.84
C LYS A 555 -15.83 1.53 -1.93
N PRO A 556 -16.42 2.56 -2.56
CA PRO A 556 -15.72 3.41 -3.53
C PRO A 556 -14.53 4.14 -2.90
N ALA A 557 -13.67 4.72 -3.74
CA ALA A 557 -12.53 5.53 -3.29
C ALA A 557 -12.98 6.87 -2.69
N ARG A 558 -14.05 7.44 -3.26
CA ARG A 558 -14.76 8.62 -2.77
C ARG A 558 -15.85 8.25 -1.78
N SER A 559 -16.33 9.22 -1.02
CA SER A 559 -17.45 9.00 -0.12
C SER A 559 -18.75 8.83 -0.89
N GLU A 560 -19.45 7.72 -0.64
CA GLU A 560 -20.64 7.28 -1.36
C GLU A 560 -21.78 8.31 -1.25
N ARG A 561 -22.34 8.71 -2.40
CA ARG A 561 -23.42 9.73 -2.49
C ARG A 561 -24.71 9.16 -3.08
N ASN A 562 -24.67 7.98 -3.71
CA ASN A 562 -25.85 7.34 -4.29
C ASN A 562 -25.81 5.82 -4.11
N PRO A 563 -25.92 5.33 -2.86
CA PRO A 563 -25.88 3.90 -2.57
C PRO A 563 -27.02 3.12 -3.25
N GLY A 564 -28.18 3.76 -3.45
CA GLY A 564 -29.33 3.17 -4.13
C GLY A 564 -29.04 2.83 -5.60
N LYS A 565 -28.43 3.77 -6.35
CA LYS A 565 -28.01 3.51 -7.74
C LYS A 565 -26.98 2.39 -7.82
N ARG A 566 -26.01 2.38 -6.90
CA ARG A 566 -24.99 1.31 -6.84
C ARG A 566 -25.62 -0.06 -6.58
N ALA A 567 -26.56 -0.15 -5.64
CA ALA A 567 -27.32 -1.37 -5.36
C ALA A 567 -28.14 -1.83 -6.57
N GLN A 568 -28.79 -0.90 -7.29
CA GLN A 568 -29.52 -1.22 -8.52
C GLN A 568 -28.60 -1.83 -9.60
N LEU A 569 -27.40 -1.26 -9.80
CA LEU A 569 -26.41 -1.79 -10.73
C LEU A 569 -25.90 -3.17 -10.28
N LEU A 570 -25.69 -3.36 -8.98
CA LEU A 570 -25.27 -4.65 -8.41
C LEU A 570 -26.32 -5.74 -8.67
N ASP A 571 -27.60 -5.42 -8.48
CA ASP A 571 -28.70 -6.36 -8.72
C ASP A 571 -28.82 -6.76 -10.20
N ARG A 572 -28.59 -5.81 -11.11
CA ARG A 572 -28.56 -6.07 -12.56
C ARG A 572 -27.46 -7.05 -12.94
N ILE A 573 -26.23 -6.78 -12.49
CA ILE A 573 -25.07 -7.64 -12.71
C ILE A 573 -25.24 -9.00 -12.00
N GLY A 574 -25.79 -9.00 -10.80
CA GLY A 574 -26.06 -10.20 -10.01
C GLY A 574 -27.01 -11.16 -10.73
N ARG A 575 -28.05 -10.64 -11.41
CA ARG A 575 -28.94 -11.45 -12.26
C ARG A 575 -28.20 -12.08 -13.43
N LEU A 576 -27.35 -11.33 -14.13
CA LEU A 576 -26.53 -11.87 -15.22
C LEU A 576 -25.58 -12.95 -14.70
N TYR A 577 -24.92 -12.71 -13.56
CA TYR A 577 -24.02 -13.66 -12.93
C TYR A 577 -24.73 -14.96 -12.56
N HIS A 578 -25.90 -14.87 -11.94
CA HIS A 578 -26.72 -16.02 -11.60
C HIS A 578 -27.10 -16.84 -12.84
N THR A 579 -27.62 -16.20 -13.88
CA THR A 579 -27.99 -16.86 -15.15
C THR A 579 -26.79 -17.56 -15.79
N ARG A 580 -25.62 -16.90 -15.80
CA ARG A 580 -24.40 -17.48 -16.36
C ARG A 580 -23.87 -18.64 -15.52
N LEU A 581 -23.88 -18.52 -14.20
CA LEU A 581 -23.54 -19.63 -13.31
C LEU A 581 -24.47 -20.82 -13.51
N LEU A 582 -25.78 -20.60 -13.67
CA LEU A 582 -26.73 -21.67 -13.92
C LEU A 582 -26.44 -22.38 -15.25
N ALA A 583 -26.04 -21.65 -16.29
CA ALA A 583 -25.62 -22.25 -17.56
C ALA A 583 -24.29 -23.03 -17.44
N GLU A 584 -23.35 -22.58 -16.61
CA GLU A 584 -22.04 -23.22 -16.42
C GLU A 584 -22.07 -24.41 -15.43
N LEU A 585 -22.95 -24.37 -14.41
CA LEU A 585 -22.96 -25.29 -13.26
C LEU A 585 -24.32 -25.98 -13.02
N GLY A 586 -25.27 -25.93 -13.96
CA GLY A 586 -26.72 -26.18 -13.78
C GLY A 586 -27.21 -27.49 -13.15
N GLU A 587 -26.30 -28.34 -12.67
CA GLU A 587 -26.56 -29.58 -11.92
C GLU A 587 -26.96 -29.30 -10.44
N ASN A 588 -26.63 -28.12 -9.88
CA ASN A 588 -26.98 -27.77 -8.48
C ASN A 588 -27.48 -26.31 -8.30
N PRO A 589 -28.81 -26.09 -8.36
CA PRO A 589 -29.38 -24.74 -8.27
C PRO A 589 -29.18 -24.08 -6.89
N LEU A 590 -29.06 -24.85 -5.81
CA LEU A 590 -28.80 -24.30 -4.46
C LEU A 590 -27.38 -23.78 -4.32
N LEU A 591 -26.40 -24.50 -4.85
CA LEU A 591 -25.01 -24.03 -4.91
C LEU A 591 -24.89 -22.78 -5.78
N VAL A 592 -25.54 -22.75 -6.94
CA VAL A 592 -25.58 -21.57 -7.83
C VAL A 592 -26.17 -20.36 -7.11
N ARG A 593 -27.30 -20.54 -6.41
CA ARG A 593 -27.94 -19.47 -5.63
C ARG A 593 -27.04 -18.96 -4.52
N ALA A 594 -26.43 -19.86 -3.75
CA ALA A 594 -25.49 -19.50 -2.69
C ALA A 594 -24.28 -18.70 -3.21
N LEU A 595 -23.73 -19.08 -4.36
CA LEU A 595 -22.61 -18.37 -5.00
C LEU A 595 -23.01 -16.99 -5.52
N ALA A 596 -24.21 -16.85 -6.09
CA ALA A 596 -24.74 -15.57 -6.54
C ALA A 596 -24.98 -14.63 -5.35
N ASP A 597 -25.60 -15.13 -4.28
CA ASP A 597 -25.81 -14.37 -3.05
C ASP A 597 -24.50 -13.96 -2.38
N MET A 598 -23.50 -14.86 -2.36
CA MET A 598 -22.13 -14.52 -1.93
C MET A 598 -21.53 -13.37 -2.77
N ALA A 599 -21.65 -13.43 -4.09
CA ALA A 599 -21.08 -12.40 -4.97
C ALA A 599 -21.78 -11.03 -4.83
N MET A 600 -23.05 -11.02 -4.45
CA MET A 600 -23.82 -9.82 -4.13
C MET A 600 -23.71 -9.42 -2.65
N ASP A 601 -22.91 -10.14 -1.87
CA ASP A 601 -22.73 -9.95 -0.43
C ASP A 601 -24.03 -9.96 0.38
N ARG A 602 -24.86 -10.99 0.15
CA ARG A 602 -26.15 -11.26 0.80
C ARG A 602 -26.03 -12.44 1.77
N PRO A 603 -25.45 -12.24 2.97
CA PRO A 603 -25.05 -13.34 3.85
C PRO A 603 -26.23 -14.19 4.33
N HIS A 604 -27.41 -13.59 4.56
CA HIS A 604 -28.59 -14.31 5.03
C HIS A 604 -29.17 -15.27 3.97
N SER A 605 -29.33 -14.80 2.73
CA SER A 605 -29.84 -15.63 1.63
C SER A 605 -28.82 -16.71 1.24
N CYS A 606 -27.53 -16.35 1.27
CA CYS A 606 -26.43 -17.29 1.11
C CYS A 606 -26.48 -18.40 2.17
N GLN A 607 -26.61 -18.04 3.46
CA GLN A 607 -26.71 -18.98 4.58
C GLN A 607 -27.90 -19.93 4.41
N ALA A 608 -29.09 -19.40 4.12
CA ALA A 608 -30.30 -20.20 3.92
C ALA A 608 -30.11 -21.23 2.79
N SER A 609 -29.55 -20.81 1.66
CA SER A 609 -29.26 -21.69 0.52
C SER A 609 -28.25 -22.80 0.88
N CYS A 610 -27.27 -22.49 1.74
CA CYS A 610 -26.29 -23.48 2.21
C CYS A 610 -26.88 -24.48 3.19
N ILE A 611 -27.79 -24.03 4.08
CA ILE A 611 -28.49 -24.90 5.02
C ILE A 611 -29.36 -25.89 4.24
N GLU A 612 -30.18 -25.40 3.30
CA GLU A 612 -31.01 -26.25 2.45
C GLU A 612 -30.16 -27.23 1.62
N LEU A 613 -29.02 -26.77 1.09
CA LEU A 613 -28.07 -27.64 0.39
C LEU A 613 -27.56 -28.77 1.29
N LEU A 614 -27.21 -28.47 2.54
CA LEU A 614 -26.73 -29.47 3.50
C LEU A 614 -27.83 -30.44 3.93
N GLU A 615 -29.06 -29.97 4.10
CA GLU A 615 -30.22 -30.82 4.41
C GLU A 615 -30.43 -31.86 3.30
N ARG A 616 -30.39 -31.45 2.03
CA ARG A 616 -30.48 -32.36 0.89
C ARG A 616 -29.29 -33.32 0.78
N LEU A 617 -28.08 -32.89 1.17
CA LEU A 617 -26.91 -33.77 1.21
C LEU A 617 -27.00 -34.80 2.35
N ALA A 618 -27.71 -34.49 3.44
CA ALA A 618 -27.87 -35.36 4.61
C ALA A 618 -28.95 -36.45 4.42
N GLU A 619 -29.91 -36.26 3.52
CA GLU A 619 -30.99 -37.24 3.22
C GLU A 619 -30.48 -38.60 2.65
N GLY A 620 -29.19 -38.71 2.32
CA GLY A 620 -28.55 -39.94 1.85
C GLY A 620 -28.84 -40.26 0.38
N PRO A 621 -28.14 -41.23 -0.23
CA PRO A 621 -28.32 -41.58 -1.63
C PRO A 621 -29.63 -42.34 -1.86
N ASN A 622 -30.67 -41.64 -2.34
CA ASN A 622 -31.76 -42.24 -3.09
C ASN A 622 -31.47 -42.11 -4.60
N GLN A 623 -32.28 -42.72 -5.47
CA GLN A 623 -32.09 -42.64 -6.93
C GLN A 623 -31.97 -41.20 -7.47
N ASP A 624 -32.54 -40.20 -6.76
CA ASP A 624 -32.57 -38.78 -7.14
C ASP A 624 -31.55 -37.86 -6.42
N THR A 625 -30.65 -38.35 -5.56
CA THR A 625 -29.75 -37.47 -4.77
C THR A 625 -28.27 -37.85 -4.81
N SER A 626 -27.93 -39.03 -5.35
CA SER A 626 -26.53 -39.51 -5.42
C SER A 626 -25.60 -38.61 -6.26
N TYR A 627 -26.14 -37.88 -7.23
CA TYR A 627 -25.38 -36.93 -8.04
C TYR A 627 -25.03 -35.65 -7.26
N LEU A 628 -25.78 -35.26 -6.23
CA LEU A 628 -25.59 -33.99 -5.51
C LEU A 628 -24.26 -33.94 -4.74
N LEU A 629 -23.88 -35.03 -4.07
CA LEU A 629 -22.59 -35.10 -3.37
C LEU A 629 -21.42 -35.18 -4.35
N ALA A 630 -21.57 -35.92 -5.45
CA ALA A 630 -20.56 -35.99 -6.51
C ALA A 630 -20.36 -34.63 -7.16
N ASP A 631 -21.45 -33.90 -7.43
CA ASP A 631 -21.45 -32.55 -8.00
C ASP A 631 -20.88 -31.51 -7.02
N TYR A 632 -21.25 -31.59 -5.73
CA TYR A 632 -20.67 -30.76 -4.67
C TYR A 632 -19.13 -30.91 -4.62
N LYS A 633 -18.63 -32.15 -4.69
CA LYS A 633 -17.19 -32.44 -4.74
C LYS A 633 -16.55 -31.99 -6.06
N LYS A 634 -17.22 -32.18 -7.20
CA LYS A 634 -16.80 -31.70 -8.53
C LYS A 634 -16.61 -30.18 -8.54
N HIS A 635 -17.46 -29.44 -7.85
CA HIS A 635 -17.41 -27.98 -7.74
C HIS A 635 -16.74 -27.47 -6.44
N MET A 636 -15.89 -28.27 -5.81
CA MET A 636 -15.18 -27.91 -4.57
C MET A 636 -14.49 -26.53 -4.60
N PRO A 637 -13.86 -26.04 -5.69
CA PRO A 637 -13.29 -24.69 -5.71
C PRO A 637 -14.31 -23.56 -5.47
N HIS A 638 -15.59 -23.79 -5.79
CA HIS A 638 -16.69 -22.88 -5.47
C HIS A 638 -17.11 -23.02 -4.01
N VAL A 639 -17.20 -24.25 -3.51
CA VAL A 639 -17.48 -24.54 -2.09
C VAL A 639 -16.44 -23.89 -1.17
N ILE A 640 -15.15 -24.01 -1.46
CA ILE A 640 -14.09 -23.40 -0.65
C ILE A 640 -14.21 -21.86 -0.62
N ARG A 641 -14.64 -21.23 -1.71
CA ARG A 641 -14.92 -19.79 -1.75
C ARG A 641 -16.11 -19.43 -0.87
N LEU A 642 -17.17 -20.23 -0.93
CA LEU A 642 -18.36 -20.08 -0.11
C LEU A 642 -18.04 -20.25 1.38
N VAL A 643 -17.26 -21.27 1.74
CA VAL A 643 -16.74 -21.50 3.09
C VAL A 643 -15.96 -20.28 3.58
N ARG A 644 -15.07 -19.72 2.76
CA ARG A 644 -14.31 -18.52 3.13
C ARG A 644 -15.22 -17.31 3.37
N TYR A 645 -16.21 -17.11 2.51
CA TYR A 645 -17.19 -16.04 2.70
C TYR A 645 -17.96 -16.22 4.01
N LEU A 646 -18.51 -17.41 4.25
CA LEU A 646 -19.28 -17.74 5.46
C LEU A 646 -18.44 -17.66 6.73
N ALA A 647 -17.15 -18.04 6.68
CA ALA A 647 -16.21 -17.89 7.78
C ALA A 647 -16.01 -16.41 8.14
N ASN A 648 -15.87 -15.52 7.15
CA ASN A 648 -15.81 -14.07 7.38
C ASN A 648 -17.13 -13.51 7.94
N GLN A 649 -18.26 -14.16 7.66
CA GLN A 649 -19.58 -13.85 8.25
C GLN A 649 -19.82 -14.59 9.58
N SER A 650 -18.76 -15.20 10.14
CA SER A 650 -18.74 -15.97 11.39
C SER A 650 -19.79 -17.08 11.49
N GLN A 651 -20.11 -17.73 10.36
CA GLN A 651 -21.00 -18.88 10.29
C GLN A 651 -20.20 -20.18 10.51
N HIS A 652 -19.54 -20.30 11.66
CA HIS A 652 -18.54 -21.35 11.92
C HIS A 652 -19.12 -22.77 11.89
N ASP A 653 -20.28 -23.01 12.50
CA ASP A 653 -20.94 -24.32 12.47
C ASP A 653 -21.31 -24.75 11.05
N LEU A 654 -21.84 -23.80 10.27
CA LEU A 654 -22.18 -24.04 8.88
C LEU A 654 -20.92 -24.33 8.05
N VAL A 655 -19.83 -23.61 8.31
CA VAL A 655 -18.52 -23.85 7.69
C VAL A 655 -18.01 -25.25 8.01
N ASP A 656 -18.08 -25.71 9.26
CA ASP A 656 -17.61 -27.04 9.65
C ASP A 656 -18.45 -28.13 8.98
N ARG A 657 -19.78 -27.96 8.93
CA ARG A 657 -20.67 -28.88 8.20
C ARG A 657 -20.34 -28.94 6.71
N LEU A 658 -20.16 -27.79 6.04
CA LEU A 658 -19.76 -27.74 4.63
C LEU A 658 -18.41 -28.43 4.39
N MET A 659 -17.42 -28.15 5.24
CA MET A 659 -16.08 -28.74 5.14
C MET A 659 -16.08 -30.25 5.38
N SER A 660 -16.98 -30.77 6.23
CA SER A 660 -17.05 -32.21 6.57
C SER A 660 -17.36 -33.15 5.40
N TYR A 661 -17.96 -32.64 4.32
CA TYR A 661 -18.25 -33.41 3.10
C TYR A 661 -17.07 -33.43 2.10
N LEU A 662 -16.01 -32.66 2.36
CA LEU A 662 -14.83 -32.58 1.51
C LEU A 662 -13.72 -33.52 1.99
N ASP A 663 -12.87 -33.96 1.06
CA ASP A 663 -11.75 -34.84 1.36
C ASP A 663 -10.59 -34.05 2.01
N GLU A 664 -10.29 -34.35 3.28
CA GLU A 664 -9.18 -33.74 4.02
C GLU A 664 -7.78 -34.03 3.44
N SER A 665 -7.67 -35.00 2.55
CA SER A 665 -6.42 -35.28 1.84
C SER A 665 -6.12 -34.28 0.71
N ASP A 666 -7.13 -33.53 0.22
CA ASP A 666 -6.94 -32.51 -0.82
C ASP A 666 -6.23 -31.26 -0.25
N ASP A 667 -5.19 -30.82 -0.95
CA ASP A 667 -4.39 -29.65 -0.53
C ASP A 667 -5.24 -28.40 -0.31
N ARG A 668 -6.27 -28.16 -1.12
CA ARG A 668 -7.12 -26.96 -1.00
C ARG A 668 -7.95 -26.99 0.28
N VAL A 669 -8.38 -28.18 0.70
CA VAL A 669 -9.12 -28.41 1.95
C VAL A 669 -8.17 -28.24 3.15
N ARG A 670 -6.96 -28.80 3.10
CA ARG A 670 -5.91 -28.60 4.12
C ARG A 670 -5.58 -27.12 4.31
N MET A 671 -5.40 -26.39 3.21
CA MET A 671 -5.14 -24.96 3.21
C MET A 671 -6.27 -24.16 3.82
N GLN A 672 -7.52 -24.55 3.54
CA GLN A 672 -8.69 -23.87 4.10
C GLN A 672 -8.83 -24.15 5.60
N TRP A 673 -8.55 -25.37 6.08
CA TRP A 673 -8.49 -25.66 7.51
C TRP A 673 -7.42 -24.86 8.25
N LEU A 674 -6.21 -24.75 7.71
CA LEU A 674 -5.17 -23.89 8.29
C LEU A 674 -5.64 -22.45 8.45
N ARG A 675 -6.31 -21.93 7.42
CA ARG A 675 -6.88 -20.57 7.46
C ARG A 675 -7.94 -20.44 8.56
N LEU A 676 -8.86 -21.41 8.64
CA LEU A 676 -9.91 -21.42 9.66
C LEU A 676 -9.31 -21.48 11.07
N HIS A 677 -8.28 -22.28 11.31
CA HIS A 677 -7.62 -22.34 12.62
C HIS A 677 -6.98 -21.00 13.00
N VAL A 678 -6.33 -20.29 12.07
CA VAL A 678 -5.80 -18.93 12.34
C VAL A 678 -6.95 -17.95 12.60
N GLU A 679 -8.00 -17.97 11.77
CA GLU A 679 -9.17 -17.08 11.91
C GLU A 679 -9.92 -17.30 13.24
N ARG A 680 -9.98 -18.55 13.73
CA ARG A 680 -10.62 -18.94 14.99
C ARG A 680 -9.70 -18.88 16.21
N ARG A 681 -8.42 -18.53 16.03
CA ARG A 681 -7.36 -18.57 17.07
C ARG A 681 -7.13 -19.96 17.68
N GLU A 682 -7.36 -21.01 16.92
CA GLU A 682 -7.04 -22.38 17.31
C GLU A 682 -5.56 -22.68 16.99
N ILE A 683 -4.64 -21.92 17.59
CA ILE A 683 -3.21 -21.92 17.24
C ILE A 683 -2.56 -23.30 17.41
N ASP A 684 -2.92 -24.05 18.46
CA ASP A 684 -2.48 -25.43 18.63
C ASP A 684 -2.95 -26.35 17.49
N ALA A 685 -4.19 -26.18 17.03
CA ALA A 685 -4.73 -26.94 15.91
C ALA A 685 -4.05 -26.53 14.59
N PHE A 686 -3.74 -25.24 14.44
CA PHE A 686 -2.95 -24.73 13.33
C PHE A 686 -1.58 -25.41 13.28
N TYR A 687 -0.81 -25.42 14.36
CA TYR A 687 0.53 -26.03 14.36
C TYR A 687 0.50 -27.55 14.17
N ARG A 688 -0.49 -28.25 14.73
CA ARG A 688 -0.70 -29.69 14.45
C ARG A 688 -0.95 -29.93 12.96
N LYS A 689 -1.85 -29.16 12.34
CA LYS A 689 -2.17 -29.28 10.91
C LYS A 689 -0.98 -28.86 10.04
N TYR A 690 -0.30 -27.77 10.39
CA TYR A 690 0.88 -27.26 9.68
C TYR A 690 2.01 -28.30 9.69
N SER A 691 2.28 -28.90 10.86
CA SER A 691 3.32 -29.93 11.01
C SER A 691 3.05 -31.16 10.16
N SER A 692 1.77 -31.51 9.96
CA SER A 692 1.33 -32.63 9.11
C SER A 692 1.42 -32.35 7.60
N LEU A 693 1.67 -31.11 7.18
CA LEU A 693 1.77 -30.78 5.76
C LEU A 693 3.04 -31.38 5.12
N PRO A 694 2.94 -31.86 3.86
CA PRO A 694 4.10 -32.08 3.01
C PRO A 694 5.00 -30.85 2.90
N GLU A 695 6.31 -31.07 2.76
CA GLU A 695 7.31 -30.00 2.74
C GLU A 695 7.12 -29.05 1.54
N ASP A 696 6.70 -29.57 0.38
CA ASP A 696 6.41 -28.76 -0.79
C ASP A 696 5.25 -27.77 -0.54
N LEU A 697 4.25 -28.15 0.27
CA LEU A 697 3.17 -27.24 0.66
C LEU A 697 3.67 -26.14 1.59
N LYS A 698 4.52 -26.47 2.56
CA LYS A 698 5.08 -25.48 3.51
C LYS A 698 5.88 -24.37 2.82
N THR A 699 6.49 -24.67 1.67
CA THR A 699 7.20 -23.67 0.88
C THR A 699 6.30 -22.69 0.11
N ARG A 700 4.99 -22.98 0.00
CA ARG A 700 4.05 -22.11 -0.74
C ARG A 700 3.81 -20.81 0.02
N TYR A 701 3.76 -19.70 -0.73
CA TYR A 701 3.48 -18.37 -0.20
C TYR A 701 2.23 -18.34 0.70
N GLU A 702 1.15 -19.00 0.29
CA GLU A 702 -0.12 -18.99 1.01
C GLU A 702 -0.04 -19.68 2.38
N VAL A 703 0.81 -20.70 2.52
CA VAL A 703 1.05 -21.38 3.81
C VAL A 703 1.90 -20.49 4.71
N LYS A 704 3.00 -19.94 4.16
CA LYS A 704 3.87 -19.04 4.90
C LYS A 704 3.14 -17.78 5.37
N ASP A 705 2.23 -17.22 4.56
CA ASP A 705 1.37 -16.09 4.97
C ASP A 705 0.51 -16.43 6.19
N LEU A 706 -0.04 -17.65 6.26
CA LEU A 706 -0.80 -18.11 7.42
C LEU A 706 0.10 -18.35 8.65
N LEU A 707 1.30 -18.89 8.44
CA LEU A 707 2.29 -19.06 9.50
C LEU A 707 2.71 -17.71 10.10
N ILE A 708 2.98 -16.70 9.25
CA ILE A 708 3.30 -15.34 9.70
C ILE A 708 2.17 -14.78 10.57
N ARG A 709 0.91 -14.99 10.18
CA ARG A 709 -0.24 -14.55 10.98
C ARG A 709 -0.32 -15.26 12.32
N ALA A 710 -0.12 -16.59 12.35
CA ALA A 710 -0.10 -17.36 13.59
C ALA A 710 1.03 -16.91 14.53
N GLN A 711 2.26 -16.80 14.02
CA GLN A 711 3.42 -16.31 14.78
C GLN A 711 3.21 -14.89 15.30
N LYS A 712 2.65 -13.99 14.46
CA LYS A 712 2.29 -12.64 14.89
C LYS A 712 1.27 -12.68 16.02
N GLU A 713 0.21 -13.48 15.89
CA GLU A 713 -0.82 -13.65 16.93
C GLU A 713 -0.26 -14.26 18.22
N GLU A 714 0.87 -14.96 18.20
CA GLU A 714 1.58 -15.43 19.41
C GLU A 714 2.57 -14.39 19.97
N GLY A 715 2.82 -13.28 19.27
CA GLY A 715 3.83 -12.29 19.64
C GLY A 715 5.27 -12.66 19.20
N GLU A 716 5.43 -13.69 18.37
CA GLU A 716 6.71 -14.20 17.85
C GLU A 716 7.20 -13.39 16.63
N PHE A 717 7.43 -12.09 16.83
CA PHE A 717 7.73 -11.14 15.75
C PHE A 717 9.01 -11.47 14.98
N LEU A 718 10.05 -12.00 15.64
CA LEU A 718 11.30 -12.39 15.00
C LEU A 718 11.09 -13.55 14.01
N SER A 719 10.40 -14.60 14.46
CA SER A 719 10.05 -15.76 13.64
C SER A 719 9.14 -15.39 12.46
N ALA A 720 8.19 -14.48 12.70
CA ALA A 720 7.35 -13.90 11.66
C ALA A 720 8.17 -13.11 10.62
N LEU A 721 9.13 -12.30 11.07
CA LEU A 721 10.00 -11.50 10.22
C LEU A 721 10.91 -12.37 9.35
N GLU A 722 11.45 -13.45 9.90
CA GLU A 722 12.23 -14.44 9.16
C GLU A 722 11.39 -15.08 8.05
N THR A 723 10.17 -15.52 8.37
CA THR A 723 9.24 -16.09 7.40
C THR A 723 8.84 -15.08 6.30
N VAL A 724 8.70 -13.79 6.64
CA VAL A 724 8.48 -12.71 5.65
C VAL A 724 9.67 -12.57 4.72
N ARG A 725 10.91 -12.61 5.23
CA ARG A 725 12.14 -12.56 4.42
C ARG A 725 12.24 -13.74 3.46
N GLU A 726 11.91 -14.94 3.92
CA GLU A 726 11.83 -16.13 3.06
C GLU A 726 10.79 -15.97 1.94
N ASN A 727 9.64 -15.39 2.26
CA ASN A 727 8.60 -15.10 1.25
C ASN A 727 9.09 -14.06 0.24
N LEU A 728 9.69 -12.94 0.67
CA LEU A 728 10.26 -11.91 -0.21
C LEU A 728 11.35 -12.45 -1.15
N ALA A 729 12.01 -13.54 -0.73
CA ALA A 729 12.99 -14.29 -1.49
C ALA A 729 12.40 -15.18 -2.61
N LEU A 730 11.07 -15.40 -2.65
CA LEU A 730 10.38 -16.15 -3.70
C LEU A 730 10.35 -15.37 -5.01
N THR A 731 10.62 -16.09 -6.11
CA THR A 731 10.77 -15.51 -7.45
C THR A 731 9.44 -15.32 -8.19
N THR A 732 8.38 -15.97 -7.72
CA THR A 732 7.04 -15.99 -8.34
C THR A 732 6.09 -14.93 -7.75
N LEU A 733 6.58 -14.08 -6.84
CA LEU A 733 5.75 -13.03 -6.24
C LEU A 733 5.43 -11.93 -7.25
N SER A 734 4.15 -11.57 -7.32
CA SER A 734 3.72 -10.36 -8.02
C SER A 734 4.16 -9.09 -7.26
N ARG A 735 4.26 -7.97 -7.98
CA ARG A 735 4.56 -6.63 -7.43
C ARG A 735 3.67 -6.28 -6.23
N ARG A 736 2.35 -6.52 -6.36
CA ARG A 736 1.39 -6.28 -5.27
C ARG A 736 1.65 -7.14 -4.03
N LYS A 737 1.91 -8.46 -4.19
CA LYS A 737 2.24 -9.34 -3.06
C LYS A 737 3.53 -8.91 -2.36
N ARG A 738 4.54 -8.50 -3.13
CA ARG A 738 5.80 -7.98 -2.59
C ARG A 738 5.59 -6.71 -1.77
N SER A 739 4.79 -5.77 -2.27
CA SER A 739 4.49 -4.53 -1.55
C SER A 739 3.76 -4.78 -0.22
N ILE A 740 2.83 -5.75 -0.17
CA ILE A 740 2.14 -6.18 1.07
C ILE A 740 3.13 -6.79 2.07
N LEU A 741 4.08 -7.62 1.61
CA LEU A 741 5.09 -8.21 2.48
C LEU A 741 6.04 -7.17 3.06
N TYR A 742 6.40 -6.11 2.32
CA TYR A 742 7.20 -5.00 2.86
C TYR A 742 6.44 -4.20 3.92
N ASP A 743 5.16 -3.87 3.69
CA ASP A 743 4.33 -3.23 4.74
C ASP A 743 4.20 -4.11 5.99
N LEU A 744 4.08 -5.44 5.80
CA LEU A 744 4.07 -6.39 6.92
C LEU A 744 5.43 -6.46 7.63
N LYS A 745 6.54 -6.42 6.88
CA LYS A 745 7.91 -6.35 7.41
C LYS A 745 8.06 -5.12 8.30
N GLU A 746 7.69 -3.94 7.81
CA GLU A 746 7.75 -2.68 8.56
C GLU A 746 6.91 -2.73 9.84
N LYS A 747 5.69 -3.31 9.78
CA LYS A 747 4.83 -3.52 10.97
C LYS A 747 5.46 -4.44 12.01
N LEU A 748 6.08 -5.53 11.58
CA LEU A 748 6.77 -6.48 12.47
C LEU A 748 8.02 -5.85 13.08
N GLU A 749 8.79 -5.10 12.29
CA GLU A 749 9.97 -4.35 12.75
C GLU A 749 9.59 -3.30 13.80
N PHE A 750 8.52 -2.54 13.56
CA PHE A 750 7.98 -1.61 14.55
C PHE A 750 7.52 -2.31 15.83
N SER A 751 6.71 -3.38 15.72
CA SER A 751 6.22 -4.12 16.89
C SER A 751 7.35 -4.74 17.70
N LEU A 752 8.37 -5.27 17.03
CA LEU A 752 9.58 -5.79 17.66
C LEU A 752 10.32 -4.70 18.42
N GLU A 753 10.55 -3.54 17.82
CA GLU A 753 11.28 -2.44 18.47
C GLU A 753 10.48 -1.83 19.62
N ALA A 754 9.17 -1.63 19.46
CA ALA A 754 8.30 -1.19 20.56
C ALA A 754 8.32 -2.18 21.74
N SER A 755 8.36 -3.48 21.45
CA SER A 755 8.49 -4.53 22.47
C SER A 755 9.85 -4.51 23.15
N ARG A 756 10.94 -4.23 22.42
CA ARG A 756 12.27 -4.02 23.03
C ARG A 756 12.29 -2.81 23.95
N ILE A 757 11.68 -1.70 23.51
CA ILE A 757 11.56 -0.49 24.33
C ILE A 757 10.85 -0.82 25.63
N LEU A 758 9.64 -1.41 25.57
CA LEU A 758 8.87 -1.83 26.74
C LEU A 758 9.68 -2.75 27.68
N ASN A 759 10.37 -3.75 27.12
CA ASN A 759 11.08 -4.77 27.89
C ASN A 759 12.50 -4.37 28.30
N SER A 760 12.96 -3.16 28.00
CA SER A 760 14.19 -2.58 28.56
C SER A 760 14.16 -2.52 30.10
N VAL A 761 12.96 -2.44 30.67
CA VAL A 761 12.70 -2.55 32.10
C VAL A 761 11.82 -3.79 32.34
N PRO A 762 12.21 -4.73 33.23
CA PRO A 762 11.42 -5.93 33.50
C PRO A 762 10.09 -5.60 34.18
N GLN A 763 9.11 -6.51 34.09
CA GLN A 763 7.88 -6.39 34.87
C GLN A 763 8.20 -6.35 36.37
N PRO A 764 7.51 -5.52 37.17
CA PRO A 764 7.63 -5.55 38.62
C PRO A 764 7.09 -6.87 39.17
N GLN A 765 7.85 -7.50 40.07
CA GLN A 765 7.45 -8.77 40.71
C GLN A 765 6.27 -8.59 41.68
N VAL A 766 6.16 -7.40 42.28
CA VAL A 766 5.04 -7.00 43.14
C VAL A 766 4.53 -5.65 42.61
N PRO A 767 3.57 -5.66 41.67
CA PRO A 767 3.08 -4.42 41.08
C PRO A 767 2.31 -3.57 42.09
N LYS A 768 2.57 -2.27 42.08
CA LYS A 768 1.76 -1.26 42.80
C LYS A 768 0.40 -1.04 42.16
N GLY A 769 0.28 -1.38 40.88
CA GLY A 769 -0.92 -1.29 40.06
C GLY A 769 -0.65 -1.85 38.66
N VAL A 770 -1.69 -1.89 37.83
CA VAL A 770 -1.63 -2.42 36.46
C VAL A 770 -2.09 -1.37 35.46
N VAL A 771 -1.35 -1.22 34.36
CA VAL A 771 -1.75 -0.43 33.19
C VAL A 771 -2.11 -1.38 32.05
N PHE A 772 -3.40 -1.45 31.73
CA PHE A 772 -3.92 -2.21 30.61
C PHE A 772 -3.91 -1.36 29.34
N LEU A 773 -3.25 -1.82 28.28
CA LEU A 773 -3.17 -1.10 27.02
C LEU A 773 -4.34 -1.48 26.11
N GLY A 774 -5.30 -0.57 25.98
CA GLY A 774 -6.47 -0.67 25.10
C GLY A 774 -6.25 -0.08 23.71
N THR A 775 -5.02 -0.12 23.17
CA THR A 775 -4.65 0.51 21.89
C THR A 775 -5.15 -0.24 20.65
N LEU A 776 -5.71 -1.45 20.81
CA LEU A 776 -6.17 -2.29 19.69
C LEU A 776 -5.08 -2.44 18.62
N THR A 777 -5.44 -2.34 17.34
CA THR A 777 -4.50 -2.43 16.21
C THR A 777 -4.01 -1.05 15.73
N ASP A 778 -4.09 -0.01 16.56
CA ASP A 778 -3.59 1.32 16.21
C ASP A 778 -2.09 1.46 16.54
N TYR A 779 -1.27 1.37 15.51
CA TYR A 779 0.18 1.55 15.59
C TYR A 779 0.56 2.99 16.01
N LYS A 780 -0.31 3.99 15.77
CA LYS A 780 -0.04 5.37 16.16
C LYS A 780 -0.07 5.52 17.68
N SER A 781 -1.09 4.96 18.36
CA SER A 781 -1.12 4.98 19.83
C SER A 781 0.07 4.26 20.43
N VAL A 782 0.46 3.09 19.89
CA VAL A 782 1.65 2.37 20.36
C VAL A 782 2.91 3.23 20.21
N ALA A 783 3.06 3.96 19.09
CA ALA A 783 4.19 4.85 18.88
C ALA A 783 4.23 6.01 19.89
N MET A 784 3.07 6.55 20.29
CA MET A 784 2.99 7.60 21.31
C MET A 784 3.40 7.10 22.69
N ILE A 785 2.99 5.90 23.08
CA ILE A 785 3.15 5.43 24.46
C ILE A 785 4.41 4.62 24.69
N ALA A 786 4.99 3.98 23.66
CA ALA A 786 6.12 3.06 23.82
C ALA A 786 7.29 3.67 24.62
N PRO A 787 7.72 4.94 24.39
CA PRO A 787 8.77 5.56 25.19
C PRO A 787 8.39 5.80 26.67
N VAL A 788 7.09 5.89 26.99
CA VAL A 788 6.58 6.12 28.36
C VAL A 788 6.45 4.82 29.17
N LEU A 789 6.26 3.67 28.50
CA LEU A 789 6.01 2.39 29.19
C LEU A 789 7.15 1.94 30.14
N PRO A 790 8.45 2.10 29.78
CA PRO A 790 9.55 1.78 30.70
C PRO A 790 9.51 2.63 31.98
N GLU A 791 9.12 3.89 31.88
CA GLU A 791 9.01 4.82 33.01
C GLU A 791 7.89 4.44 33.98
N LEU A 792 6.80 3.87 33.47
CA LEU A 792 5.73 3.29 34.29
C LEU A 792 6.22 2.04 35.06
N ARG A 793 6.98 1.15 34.39
CA ARG A 793 7.58 -0.03 35.03
C ARG A 793 8.57 0.36 36.13
N LYS A 794 9.41 1.37 35.90
CA LYS A 794 10.34 1.92 36.93
C LYS A 794 9.60 2.40 38.18
N ARG A 795 8.37 2.90 38.04
CA ARG A 795 7.51 3.34 39.15
C ARG A 795 6.79 2.19 39.87
N GLY A 796 6.92 0.96 39.35
CA GLY A 796 6.39 -0.27 39.94
C GLY A 796 5.03 -0.69 39.40
N TYR A 797 4.60 -0.18 38.25
CA TYR A 797 3.35 -0.59 37.61
C TYR A 797 3.58 -1.71 36.58
N ALA A 798 2.75 -2.75 36.63
CA ALA A 798 2.75 -3.78 35.59
C ALA A 798 2.08 -3.27 34.32
N ILE A 799 2.61 -3.65 33.16
CA ILE A 799 2.05 -3.27 31.86
C ILE A 799 1.47 -4.50 31.18
N VAL A 800 0.21 -4.42 30.75
CA VAL A 800 -0.51 -5.53 30.11
C VAL A 800 -1.17 -5.05 28.81
N SER A 801 -0.58 -5.39 27.67
CA SER A 801 -1.24 -5.29 26.37
C SER A 801 -2.45 -6.22 26.31
N LEU A 802 -3.63 -5.64 26.07
CA LEU A 802 -4.86 -6.41 25.89
C LEU A 802 -4.89 -7.13 24.54
N VAL A 803 -4.07 -6.71 23.57
CA VAL A 803 -4.12 -7.20 22.18
C VAL A 803 -2.83 -7.95 21.88
N ASN A 804 -2.96 -9.18 21.40
CA ASN A 804 -1.79 -9.96 21.00
C ASN A 804 -1.29 -9.53 19.61
N GLY A 805 -0.01 -9.74 19.32
CA GLY A 805 0.58 -9.39 18.02
C GLY A 805 0.74 -7.90 17.73
N MET A 806 0.61 -7.04 18.73
CA MET A 806 0.97 -5.62 18.66
C MET A 806 2.23 -5.31 19.48
N LEU A 807 2.32 -5.86 20.70
CA LEU A 807 3.45 -5.78 21.62
C LEU A 807 3.68 -7.15 22.25
N SER A 808 4.94 -7.51 22.48
CA SER A 808 5.37 -8.66 23.26
C SER A 808 5.83 -8.19 24.64
N GLN A 809 5.40 -8.89 25.68
CA GLN A 809 5.66 -8.53 27.07
C GLN A 809 5.86 -9.79 27.92
N SER A 810 6.71 -9.71 28.93
CA SER A 810 6.85 -10.77 29.93
C SER A 810 5.59 -10.88 30.81
N PRO A 811 5.25 -12.09 31.29
CA PRO A 811 4.21 -12.27 32.31
C PRO A 811 4.52 -11.48 33.58
N THR A 812 3.47 -11.09 34.30
CA THR A 812 3.57 -10.44 35.61
C THR A 812 3.82 -11.44 36.73
N GLY A 813 3.50 -12.72 36.52
CA GLY A 813 3.54 -13.76 37.55
C GLY A 813 2.27 -13.81 38.40
N LEU A 814 1.28 -12.97 38.10
CA LEU A 814 -0.02 -12.91 38.76
C LEU A 814 -1.08 -13.51 37.82
N PRO A 815 -1.57 -14.74 38.04
CA PRO A 815 -2.50 -15.39 37.11
C PRO A 815 -3.80 -14.61 36.86
N ASN A 816 -4.28 -13.88 37.87
CA ASN A 816 -5.48 -13.04 37.75
C ASN A 816 -5.26 -11.80 36.87
N VAL A 817 -4.01 -11.39 36.61
CA VAL A 817 -3.65 -10.30 35.70
C VAL A 817 -3.20 -10.86 34.34
N ASP A 818 -2.38 -11.92 34.34
CA ASP A 818 -1.80 -12.51 33.13
C ASP A 818 -2.86 -13.07 32.17
N GLN A 819 -4.04 -13.45 32.67
CA GLN A 819 -5.19 -13.86 31.84
C GLN A 819 -5.67 -12.79 30.84
N PHE A 820 -5.29 -11.52 31.02
CA PHE A 820 -5.68 -10.41 30.14
C PHE A 820 -4.65 -10.12 29.03
N MET A 821 -3.47 -10.74 29.10
CA MET A 821 -2.44 -10.59 28.07
C MET A 821 -2.97 -11.14 26.73
N GLY A 822 -3.14 -10.26 25.75
CA GLY A 822 -3.60 -10.66 24.42
C GLY A 822 -5.05 -11.18 24.36
N ALA A 823 -5.86 -10.91 25.39
CA ALA A 823 -7.25 -11.36 25.48
C ALA A 823 -8.15 -10.83 24.35
N ILE A 824 -7.73 -9.77 23.65
CA ILE A 824 -8.42 -9.19 22.50
C ILE A 824 -7.78 -9.62 21.16
N SER A 825 -8.67 -10.11 20.29
CA SER A 825 -8.61 -10.15 18.82
C SER A 825 -7.72 -9.15 18.05
N THR A 826 -6.69 -9.47 17.25
CA THR A 826 -6.31 -8.50 16.19
C THR A 826 -7.39 -8.44 15.11
N SER A 827 -8.05 -9.58 14.85
CA SER A 827 -9.19 -9.71 13.94
C SER A 827 -10.51 -9.73 14.73
N VAL A 828 -11.56 -9.13 14.17
CA VAL A 828 -12.93 -9.21 14.74
C VAL A 828 -13.59 -10.49 14.24
N VAL A 829 -14.10 -11.30 15.15
CA VAL A 829 -15.05 -12.37 14.82
C VAL A 829 -16.45 -11.79 15.01
N THR A 830 -17.22 -11.66 13.93
CA THR A 830 -18.54 -11.02 13.96
C THR A 830 -19.60 -12.00 14.45
N ARG A 831 -19.84 -12.08 15.75
CA ARG A 831 -20.82 -13.04 16.31
C ARG A 831 -22.23 -12.50 16.10
N LYS A 832 -23.11 -13.31 15.51
CA LYS A 832 -24.46 -12.85 15.16
C LYS A 832 -25.44 -12.93 16.34
N ASN A 833 -25.24 -13.88 17.27
CA ASN A 833 -26.18 -14.17 18.38
C ASN A 833 -25.48 -14.61 19.70
N GLU A 834 -24.16 -14.47 19.82
CA GLU A 834 -23.39 -14.90 21.00
C GLU A 834 -22.50 -13.76 21.51
N HIS A 835 -23.10 -12.60 21.73
CA HIS A 835 -22.43 -11.53 22.47
C HIS A 835 -22.24 -11.96 23.93
N HIS A 836 -21.09 -11.60 24.51
CA HIS A 836 -20.80 -11.79 25.92
C HIS A 836 -21.74 -10.96 26.81
N ASN A 837 -22.19 -9.80 26.30
CA ASN A 837 -23.04 -8.88 27.03
C ASN A 837 -24.42 -8.73 26.37
N GLU A 838 -25.43 -8.41 27.17
CA GLU A 838 -26.76 -8.05 26.68
C GLU A 838 -26.77 -6.61 26.17
N TRP A 839 -27.20 -6.42 24.92
CA TRP A 839 -27.25 -5.12 24.25
C TRP A 839 -28.68 -4.68 23.96
N LEU A 840 -29.09 -3.55 24.51
CA LEU A 840 -30.33 -2.86 24.15
C LEU A 840 -30.04 -1.84 23.05
N ILE A 841 -30.68 -2.02 21.88
CA ILE A 841 -30.48 -1.17 20.71
C ILE A 841 -31.81 -0.50 20.35
N ASN A 842 -31.88 0.81 20.58
CA ASN A 842 -32.93 1.69 20.06
C ASN A 842 -32.31 2.95 19.46
N TRP A 843 -31.95 2.86 18.18
CA TRP A 843 -31.26 3.92 17.44
C TRP A 843 -32.03 5.24 17.41
N LYS A 844 -33.36 5.18 17.27
CA LYS A 844 -34.23 6.37 17.22
C LYS A 844 -34.24 7.13 18.54
N GLN A 845 -34.16 6.42 19.66
CA GLN A 845 -34.07 7.02 21.00
C GLN A 845 -32.62 7.30 21.42
N LYS A 846 -31.64 7.15 20.52
CA LYS A 846 -30.20 7.31 20.79
C LYS A 846 -29.69 6.34 21.88
N ILE A 847 -30.20 5.11 21.91
CA ILE A 847 -29.84 4.08 22.90
C ILE A 847 -29.09 2.94 22.21
N VAL A 848 -27.86 2.69 22.64
CA VAL A 848 -27.09 1.46 22.40
C VAL A 848 -26.40 1.15 23.73
N SER A 849 -27.11 0.48 24.62
CA SER A 849 -26.67 0.31 26.01
C SER A 849 -26.42 -1.14 26.36
N SER A 850 -25.51 -1.35 27.32
CA SER A 850 -25.29 -2.63 27.98
C SER A 850 -25.00 -2.38 29.45
N GLY A 851 -25.70 -3.08 30.34
CA GLY A 851 -25.79 -2.69 31.75
C GLY A 851 -26.33 -1.26 31.90
N ASP A 852 -25.66 -0.45 32.73
CA ASP A 852 -26.07 0.93 33.05
C ASP A 852 -25.44 1.99 32.13
N VAL A 853 -24.73 1.59 31.07
CA VAL A 853 -23.97 2.51 30.21
C VAL A 853 -24.56 2.56 28.81
N ASN A 854 -24.82 3.76 28.31
CA ASN A 854 -25.23 4.00 26.93
C ASN A 854 -24.02 4.40 26.07
N TYR A 855 -23.66 3.53 25.13
CA TYR A 855 -22.51 3.69 24.23
C TYR A 855 -22.87 4.26 22.85
N TYR A 856 -24.11 4.74 22.67
CA TYR A 856 -24.61 5.28 21.41
C TYR A 856 -23.69 6.36 20.79
N GLN A 857 -23.15 7.25 21.62
CA GLN A 857 -22.31 8.36 21.15
C GLN A 857 -21.10 7.87 20.37
N GLY A 858 -20.29 6.98 20.97
CA GLY A 858 -19.06 6.50 20.37
C GLY A 858 -19.31 5.71 19.08
N ILE A 859 -20.39 4.93 19.02
CA ILE A 859 -20.75 4.18 17.80
C ILE A 859 -21.30 5.10 16.70
N TYR A 860 -22.09 6.11 17.06
CA TYR A 860 -22.56 7.11 16.11
C TYR A 860 -21.39 7.84 15.47
N GLU A 861 -20.46 8.36 16.28
CA GLU A 861 -19.30 9.10 15.80
C GLU A 861 -18.39 8.23 14.92
N SER A 862 -18.19 6.96 15.30
CA SER A 862 -17.44 5.99 14.50
C SER A 862 -18.08 5.73 13.12
N LEU A 863 -19.41 5.67 13.04
CA LEU A 863 -20.14 5.49 11.79
C LEU A 863 -20.19 6.77 10.94
N ALA A 864 -20.47 7.92 11.56
CA ALA A 864 -20.46 9.23 10.91
C ALA A 864 -19.09 9.52 10.29
N ASN A 865 -18.01 9.28 11.03
CA ASN A 865 -16.64 9.42 10.51
C ASN A 865 -16.31 8.43 9.40
N PHE A 866 -16.78 7.18 9.49
CA PHE A 866 -16.49 6.18 8.48
C PHE A 866 -17.21 6.44 7.15
N PHE A 867 -18.49 6.83 7.21
CA PHE A 867 -19.33 7.10 6.05
C PHE A 867 -19.29 8.54 5.58
N ARG A 868 -18.69 9.44 6.38
CA ARG A 868 -18.57 10.88 6.12
C ARG A 868 -19.91 11.60 5.98
N VAL A 869 -20.93 11.10 6.68
CA VAL A 869 -22.29 11.62 6.71
C VAL A 869 -22.59 12.18 8.10
N PHE A 870 -23.39 13.24 8.16
CA PHE A 870 -23.90 13.74 9.43
C PHE A 870 -25.03 12.84 9.93
N ASP A 871 -25.99 12.46 9.07
CA ASP A 871 -27.10 11.57 9.45
C ASP A 871 -26.75 10.10 9.25
N VAL A 872 -26.61 9.36 10.34
CA VAL A 872 -26.38 7.91 10.28
C VAL A 872 -27.71 7.16 10.39
N ASP A 873 -28.08 6.46 9.32
CA ASP A 873 -29.22 5.53 9.30
C ASP A 873 -28.75 4.07 9.26
N ILE A 874 -28.86 3.38 10.40
CA ILE A 874 -28.47 1.97 10.52
C ILE A 874 -29.42 0.99 9.79
N ASN A 875 -30.51 1.47 9.19
CA ASN A 875 -31.37 0.62 8.35
C ASN A 875 -30.81 0.44 6.94
N GLN A 876 -29.86 1.29 6.52
CA GLN A 876 -29.15 1.08 5.25
C GLN A 876 -28.18 -0.09 5.39
N ASP A 877 -28.24 -1.07 4.50
CA ASP A 877 -27.49 -2.34 4.62
C ASP A 877 -25.98 -2.17 4.83
N ALA A 878 -25.35 -1.21 4.16
CA ALA A 878 -23.92 -0.94 4.32
C ALA A 878 -23.57 -0.42 5.72
N ILE A 879 -24.39 0.50 6.25
CA ILE A 879 -24.24 1.08 7.59
C ILE A 879 -24.58 0.03 8.65
N ARG A 880 -25.69 -0.70 8.47
CA ARG A 880 -26.12 -1.79 9.36
C ARG A 880 -25.03 -2.81 9.61
N ARG A 881 -24.38 -3.29 8.54
CA ARG A 881 -23.27 -4.26 8.65
C ARG A 881 -22.08 -3.68 9.40
N ASN A 882 -21.73 -2.42 9.13
CA ASN A 882 -20.65 -1.73 9.84
C ASN A 882 -20.96 -1.47 11.32
N PHE A 883 -22.24 -1.23 11.65
CA PHE A 883 -22.74 -1.11 13.01
C PHE A 883 -22.54 -2.41 13.78
N PHE A 884 -23.03 -3.54 13.25
CA PHE A 884 -22.90 -4.83 13.94
C PHE A 884 -21.44 -5.31 14.03
N TYR A 885 -20.61 -5.04 13.01
CA TYR A 885 -19.17 -5.30 13.09
C TYR A 885 -18.51 -4.55 14.26
N ARG A 886 -18.85 -3.27 14.44
CA ARG A 886 -18.36 -2.46 15.57
C ARG A 886 -18.91 -2.95 16.89
N LEU A 887 -20.19 -3.32 16.92
CA LEU A 887 -20.83 -3.87 18.12
C LEU A 887 -20.13 -5.13 18.62
N SER A 888 -19.76 -6.07 17.74
CA SER A 888 -19.00 -7.26 18.15
C SER A 888 -17.64 -6.91 18.75
N ARG A 889 -16.93 -5.93 18.17
CA ARG A 889 -15.66 -5.46 18.76
C ARG A 889 -15.87 -4.76 20.12
N MET A 890 -16.93 -3.96 20.23
CA MET A 890 -17.29 -3.28 21.49
C MET A 890 -17.64 -4.28 22.59
N ASP A 891 -18.34 -5.35 22.23
CA ASP A 891 -18.71 -6.45 23.12
C ASP A 891 -17.47 -7.16 23.69
N ASP A 892 -16.49 -7.49 22.85
CA ASP A 892 -15.19 -8.04 23.30
C ASP A 892 -14.50 -7.06 24.28
N CYS A 893 -14.45 -5.76 23.95
CA CYS A 893 -13.83 -4.76 24.84
C CYS A 893 -14.57 -4.64 26.18
N LEU A 894 -15.91 -4.70 26.17
CA LEU A 894 -16.73 -4.58 27.38
C LEU A 894 -16.62 -5.82 28.27
N ASP A 895 -16.57 -7.03 27.69
CA ASP A 895 -16.31 -8.27 28.45
C ASP A 895 -14.98 -8.16 29.21
N ILE A 896 -13.93 -7.72 28.52
CA ILE A 896 -12.62 -7.51 29.15
C ILE A 896 -12.68 -6.46 30.25
N CYS A 897 -13.38 -5.33 30.06
CA CYS A 897 -13.59 -4.34 31.12
C CYS A 897 -14.29 -4.94 32.35
N ASN A 898 -15.36 -5.70 32.14
CA ASN A 898 -16.12 -6.36 33.20
C ASN A 898 -15.24 -7.33 33.99
N ARG A 899 -14.43 -8.14 33.30
CA ARG A 899 -13.52 -9.10 33.92
C ARG A 899 -12.36 -8.44 34.64
N ILE A 900 -11.72 -7.40 34.07
CA ILE A 900 -10.69 -6.59 34.76
C ILE A 900 -11.26 -6.00 36.05
N PHE A 901 -12.47 -5.42 35.98
CA PHE A 901 -13.11 -4.84 37.15
C PHE A 901 -13.37 -5.88 38.25
N LYS A 902 -13.86 -7.06 37.85
CA LYS A 902 -14.16 -8.16 38.77
C LYS A 902 -12.90 -8.77 39.40
N ASP A 903 -11.91 -9.11 38.59
CA ASP A 903 -10.80 -9.98 38.99
C ASP A 903 -9.57 -9.20 39.48
N VAL A 904 -9.44 -7.92 39.12
CA VAL A 904 -8.27 -7.08 39.44
C VAL A 904 -8.69 -5.88 40.29
N VAL A 905 -9.57 -5.02 39.80
CA VAL A 905 -9.94 -3.77 40.49
C VAL A 905 -10.55 -4.04 41.87
N LYS A 906 -11.53 -4.96 41.94
CA LYS A 906 -12.18 -5.35 43.21
C LYS A 906 -11.27 -6.08 44.18
N SER A 907 -10.13 -6.60 43.73
CA SER A 907 -9.11 -7.18 44.62
C SER A 907 -8.28 -6.12 45.37
N GLY A 908 -8.46 -4.83 45.03
CA GLY A 908 -7.78 -3.71 45.65
C GLY A 908 -6.59 -3.17 44.84
N LEU A 909 -6.25 -3.78 43.70
CA LEU A 909 -5.11 -3.37 42.88
C LEU A 909 -5.49 -2.19 41.97
N PRO A 910 -4.82 -1.02 42.08
CA PRO A 910 -5.02 0.11 41.18
C PRO A 910 -4.86 -0.30 39.72
N SER A 911 -5.82 0.07 38.88
CA SER A 911 -5.86 -0.30 37.47
C SER A 911 -6.13 0.91 36.60
N ILE A 912 -5.30 1.11 35.58
CA ILE A 912 -5.46 2.12 34.54
C ILE A 912 -5.75 1.41 33.23
N ILE A 913 -6.79 1.82 32.53
CA ILE A 913 -6.96 1.47 31.11
C ILE A 913 -6.47 2.65 30.29
N LEU A 914 -5.43 2.42 29.47
CA LEU A 914 -4.80 3.42 28.63
C LEU A 914 -5.12 3.15 27.17
N SER A 915 -5.73 4.12 26.47
CA SER A 915 -5.95 4.04 25.02
C SER A 915 -5.83 5.41 24.35
N SER A 916 -5.86 5.45 23.01
CA SER A 916 -6.12 6.68 22.27
C SER A 916 -7.59 6.79 21.87
N ASP A 917 -7.99 7.96 21.38
CA ASP A 917 -9.27 8.21 20.71
C ASP A 917 -10.50 7.78 21.52
N GLY A 918 -10.45 8.02 22.83
CA GLY A 918 -11.51 7.64 23.79
C GLY A 918 -12.91 8.20 23.53
N HIS A 919 -13.11 9.00 22.47
CA HIS A 919 -14.40 9.55 22.05
C HIS A 919 -15.11 8.70 21.00
N VAL A 920 -14.41 7.84 20.26
CA VAL A 920 -15.01 6.97 19.22
C VAL A 920 -15.00 5.49 19.60
N ALA A 921 -16.04 4.77 19.21
CA ALA A 921 -16.06 3.31 19.36
C ALA A 921 -15.07 2.64 18.40
N PRO A 922 -14.38 1.58 18.84
CA PRO A 922 -14.57 0.86 20.11
C PRO A 922 -13.78 1.40 21.32
N PHE A 923 -12.88 2.38 21.15
CA PHE A 923 -12.04 2.88 22.24
C PHE A 923 -12.84 3.54 23.36
N SER A 924 -13.93 4.22 23.01
CA SER A 924 -14.82 4.87 23.98
C SER A 924 -15.44 3.90 24.99
N ILE A 925 -15.51 2.60 24.70
CA ILE A 925 -15.99 1.57 25.65
C ILE A 925 -15.19 1.63 26.96
N PHE A 926 -13.86 1.72 26.85
CA PHE A 926 -12.98 1.77 28.02
C PHE A 926 -13.24 3.01 28.86
N ARG A 927 -13.40 4.17 28.21
CA ARG A 927 -13.72 5.45 28.86
C ARG A 927 -15.06 5.39 29.57
N ASP A 928 -16.12 5.11 28.81
CA ASP A 928 -17.50 5.19 29.28
C ASP A 928 -17.74 4.18 30.41
N PHE A 929 -17.12 3.00 30.34
CA PHE A 929 -17.11 2.02 31.41
C PHE A 929 -16.47 2.55 32.69
N CYS A 930 -15.25 3.10 32.61
CA CYS A 930 -14.52 3.59 33.78
C CYS A 930 -15.25 4.78 34.43
N LEU A 931 -15.77 5.70 33.62
CA LEU A 931 -16.58 6.84 34.10
C LEU A 931 -17.84 6.37 34.82
N SER A 932 -18.54 5.38 34.27
CA SER A 932 -19.75 4.83 34.89
C SER A 932 -19.46 4.11 36.21
N LYS A 933 -18.38 3.34 36.30
CA LYS A 933 -18.03 2.64 37.54
C LYS A 933 -17.58 3.58 38.66
N SER A 934 -16.93 4.70 38.31
CA SER A 934 -16.45 5.73 39.25
C SER A 934 -15.75 5.13 40.49
N HIS A 935 -14.90 4.13 40.27
CA HIS A 935 -14.29 3.37 41.34
C HIS A 935 -12.95 3.97 41.74
N PRO A 936 -12.58 4.04 43.04
CA PRO A 936 -11.31 4.63 43.47
C PRO A 936 -10.11 3.98 42.78
N ASN A 937 -10.08 2.65 42.68
CA ASN A 937 -8.98 1.87 42.07
C ASN A 937 -9.05 1.71 40.54
N LEU A 938 -9.93 2.42 39.83
CA LEU A 938 -10.04 2.33 38.37
C LEU A 938 -9.90 3.72 37.74
N SER A 939 -9.05 3.81 36.72
CA SER A 939 -8.84 5.01 35.92
C SER A 939 -8.88 4.68 34.42
N TYR A 940 -9.27 5.67 33.63
CA TYR A 940 -9.11 5.68 32.19
C TYR A 940 -8.27 6.89 31.77
N VAL A 941 -7.13 6.62 31.12
CA VAL A 941 -6.21 7.63 30.62
C VAL A 941 -6.25 7.63 29.10
N ASN A 942 -6.52 8.80 28.52
CA ASN A 942 -6.52 8.96 27.07
C ASN A 942 -5.22 9.61 26.59
N VAL A 943 -4.71 9.16 25.45
CA VAL A 943 -3.53 9.74 24.78
C VAL A 943 -3.85 10.13 23.34
N ASN A 944 -3.52 11.35 22.95
CA ASN A 944 -3.70 11.82 21.57
C ASN A 944 -2.50 12.64 21.09
N ILE A 945 -2.43 12.90 19.80
CA ILE A 945 -1.52 13.90 19.22
C ILE A 945 -1.96 15.31 19.65
N GLY A 946 -1.00 16.17 19.95
CA GLY A 946 -1.26 17.57 20.30
C GLY A 946 -1.69 18.44 19.11
N TYR A 947 -2.18 19.65 19.40
CA TYR A 947 -2.62 20.62 18.39
C TYR A 947 -1.45 21.29 17.62
N GLU A 948 -0.35 20.58 17.35
CA GLU A 948 0.87 21.11 16.70
C GLU A 948 0.57 21.84 15.38
N ASN A 949 -0.38 21.34 14.59
CA ASN A 949 -0.76 21.93 13.29
C ASN A 949 -1.46 23.28 13.41
N TYR A 950 -2.22 23.50 14.49
CA TYR A 950 -2.89 24.78 14.72
C TYR A 950 -1.84 25.89 14.92
N PHE A 951 -0.71 25.57 15.57
CA PHE A 951 0.36 26.53 15.85
C PHE A 951 1.40 26.65 14.74
N THR A 952 1.60 25.59 13.95
CA THR A 952 2.60 25.55 12.85
C THR A 952 2.02 25.82 11.46
N ASN A 953 0.73 26.17 11.35
CA ASN A 953 0.00 26.30 10.08
C ASN A 953 0.19 25.07 9.15
N LEU A 954 0.15 23.87 9.72
CA LEU A 954 0.30 22.59 9.00
C LEU A 954 1.68 22.41 8.31
N GLY A 955 2.74 23.04 8.82
CA GLY A 955 4.07 23.00 8.22
C GLY A 955 4.77 21.63 8.22
N GLY A 956 4.28 20.65 9.00
CA GLY A 956 4.89 19.32 9.15
C GLY A 956 3.94 18.16 8.85
N ARG A 957 4.48 17.04 8.35
CA ARG A 957 3.73 15.77 8.15
C ARG A 957 3.78 14.83 9.36
N PHE A 958 4.74 15.05 10.25
CA PHE A 958 5.01 14.19 11.40
C PHE A 958 4.72 14.92 12.71
N SER A 959 4.14 14.20 13.67
CA SER A 959 3.90 14.71 15.01
C SER A 959 5.13 14.54 15.88
N THR A 960 5.40 15.54 16.71
CA THR A 960 6.50 15.58 17.69
C THR A 960 6.00 15.68 19.12
N THR A 961 4.69 15.65 19.35
CA THR A 961 4.08 15.77 20.69
C THR A 961 3.06 14.67 20.97
N THR A 962 2.82 14.44 22.25
CA THR A 962 1.76 13.57 22.76
C THR A 962 1.06 14.31 23.89
N THR A 963 -0.25 14.15 23.99
CA THR A 963 -1.09 14.73 25.04
C THR A 963 -1.65 13.60 25.88
N ILE A 964 -1.75 13.81 27.20
CA ILE A 964 -2.12 12.78 28.16
C ILE A 964 -3.02 13.39 29.23
N SER A 965 -4.16 12.75 29.49
CA SER A 965 -5.08 13.20 30.53
C SER A 965 -5.92 12.04 31.07
N ASP A 966 -6.07 11.96 32.40
CA ASP A 966 -6.99 11.05 33.06
C ASP A 966 -8.41 11.60 32.98
N MET A 967 -9.27 10.95 32.19
CA MET A 967 -10.65 11.39 31.98
C MET A 967 -11.52 11.09 33.20
N THR A 968 -11.11 10.18 34.10
CA THR A 968 -11.87 9.84 35.31
C THR A 968 -11.67 10.84 36.44
N LEU A 969 -10.63 11.67 36.37
CA LEU A 969 -10.46 12.83 37.27
C LEU A 969 -11.30 14.03 36.83
N CYS A 970 -11.58 14.15 35.53
CA CYS A 970 -12.42 15.21 34.98
C CYS A 970 -13.41 14.64 33.94
N PRO A 971 -14.55 14.09 34.38
CA PRO A 971 -15.51 13.39 33.49
C PRO A 971 -16.08 14.23 32.33
N THR A 972 -16.05 15.56 32.45
CA THR A 972 -16.49 16.49 31.40
C THR A 972 -15.42 16.80 30.36
N HIS A 973 -14.18 16.35 30.58
CA HIS A 973 -13.06 16.55 29.67
C HIS A 973 -13.09 15.48 28.57
N ARG A 974 -13.12 15.91 27.30
CA ARG A 974 -13.38 14.99 26.17
C ARG A 974 -12.13 14.44 25.49
N ALA A 975 -11.06 15.22 25.47
CA ALA A 975 -9.84 14.87 24.76
C ALA A 975 -8.62 15.52 25.43
N PRO A 976 -7.47 14.83 25.49
CA PRO A 976 -6.30 15.27 26.26
C PRO A 976 -5.58 16.47 25.65
N PHE A 977 -5.84 16.81 24.38
CA PHE A 977 -5.31 18.01 23.73
C PHE A 977 -6.09 19.29 24.05
N LEU A 978 -7.23 19.18 24.74
CA LEU A 978 -8.01 20.32 25.23
C LEU A 978 -7.48 20.74 26.60
N ALA A 979 -7.82 21.96 27.02
CA ALA A 979 -7.45 22.42 28.34
C ALA A 979 -8.32 21.78 29.43
N ARG A 980 -7.69 21.44 30.56
CA ARG A 980 -8.39 21.10 31.80
C ARG A 980 -8.60 22.36 32.63
N ALA A 981 -9.84 22.63 33.03
CA ALA A 981 -10.19 23.86 33.75
C ALA A 981 -9.39 24.03 35.04
N ASP A 982 -9.23 22.97 35.84
CA ASP A 982 -8.49 22.98 37.11
C ASP A 982 -7.00 23.33 36.92
N ARG A 983 -6.38 22.79 35.85
CA ARG A 983 -4.98 23.05 35.53
C ARG A 983 -4.78 24.42 34.88
N PHE A 984 -5.67 24.81 33.98
CA PHE A 984 -5.61 26.11 33.32
C PHE A 984 -5.76 27.26 34.31
N GLU A 985 -6.72 27.20 35.25
CA GLU A 985 -6.90 28.28 36.24
C GLU A 985 -5.68 28.43 37.15
N ARG A 986 -5.06 27.31 37.56
CA ARG A 986 -3.79 27.35 38.31
C ARG A 986 -2.68 27.98 37.47
N TRP A 987 -2.45 27.46 36.27
CA TRP A 987 -1.43 27.98 35.36
C TRP A 987 -1.65 29.46 35.07
N TYR A 988 -2.88 29.88 34.80
CA TYR A 988 -3.21 31.27 34.52
C TYR A 988 -2.91 32.18 35.73
N SER A 989 -3.23 31.74 36.94
CA SER A 989 -2.92 32.51 38.15
C SER A 989 -1.41 32.71 38.37
N GLU A 990 -0.59 31.73 37.98
CA GLU A 990 0.86 31.72 38.13
C GLU A 990 1.58 32.44 36.98
N GLU A 991 1.10 32.28 35.74
CA GLU A 991 1.84 32.62 34.51
C GLU A 991 1.23 33.75 33.68
N LYS A 992 0.05 34.29 34.03
CA LYS A 992 -0.60 35.35 33.23
C LYS A 992 0.26 36.60 33.03
N ASP A 993 1.14 36.91 33.98
CA ASP A 993 2.03 38.07 33.95
C ASP A 993 3.44 37.74 33.43
N ASN A 994 3.69 36.48 33.06
CA ASN A 994 4.93 36.08 32.40
C ASN A 994 5.10 36.88 31.09
N PRO A 995 6.26 37.55 30.87
CA PRO A 995 6.47 38.40 29.70
C PRO A 995 6.25 37.69 28.35
N ILE A 996 6.50 36.38 28.27
CA ILE A 996 6.33 35.59 27.03
C ILE A 996 4.84 35.40 26.72
N TYR A 997 4.07 34.88 27.68
CA TYR A 997 2.65 34.63 27.50
C TYR A 997 1.84 35.92 27.41
N ARG A 998 2.24 36.94 28.15
CA ARG A 998 1.67 38.28 28.04
C ARG A 998 1.88 38.85 26.63
N ARG A 999 3.10 38.78 26.09
CA ARG A 999 3.37 39.23 24.71
C ARG A 999 2.51 38.48 23.70
N ARG A 1000 2.42 37.15 23.80
CA ARG A 1000 1.58 36.33 22.90
C ARG A 1000 0.09 36.69 23.00
N ALA A 1001 -0.40 36.89 24.22
CA ALA A 1001 -1.77 37.32 24.44
C ALA A 1001 -2.01 38.73 23.86
N ASP A 1002 -1.09 39.67 24.11
CA ASP A 1002 -1.14 41.02 23.56
C ASP A 1002 -1.03 41.02 22.04
N GLU A 1003 -0.23 40.14 21.46
CA GLU A 1003 -0.13 39.94 20.01
C GLU A 1003 -1.50 39.53 19.47
N LEU A 1004 -2.17 38.52 20.02
CA LEU A 1004 -3.51 38.10 19.56
C LEU A 1004 -4.57 39.20 19.74
N ILE A 1005 -4.53 39.90 20.88
CA ILE A 1005 -5.50 40.95 21.25
C ILE A 1005 -5.33 42.22 20.40
N ASN A 1006 -4.08 42.59 20.09
CA ASN A 1006 -3.72 43.82 19.39
C ASN A 1006 -3.35 43.58 17.92
N PHE A 1007 -3.40 42.33 17.42
CA PHE A 1007 -3.01 42.00 16.05
C PHE A 1007 -3.93 42.67 15.03
N ASN A 1008 -3.43 43.69 14.36
CA ASN A 1008 -4.16 44.39 13.30
C ASN A 1008 -3.65 43.91 11.93
N ARG A 1009 -4.15 42.77 11.46
CA ARG A 1009 -3.83 42.21 10.12
C ARG A 1009 -4.66 42.80 8.98
N VAL A 1010 -5.27 43.98 9.18
CA VAL A 1010 -6.10 44.67 8.17
C VAL A 1010 -5.29 45.08 6.93
N HIS A 1011 -3.95 44.93 6.94
CA HIS A 1011 -3.05 45.29 5.85
C HIS A 1011 -2.31 44.13 5.15
N GLN A 1012 -2.58 42.85 5.46
CA GLN A 1012 -2.14 41.75 4.58
C GLN A 1012 -3.19 41.55 3.48
N GLU A 1013 -2.77 41.67 2.22
CA GLU A 1013 -3.58 41.66 0.99
C GLU A 1013 -4.70 40.60 1.04
N GLY A 1014 -5.91 41.04 1.43
CA GLY A 1014 -7.10 40.28 1.12
C GLY A 1014 -7.23 40.22 -0.39
N ASP A 1015 -7.68 39.10 -0.92
CA ASP A 1015 -8.08 39.06 -2.32
C ASP A 1015 -9.26 40.03 -2.58
N ALA A 1016 -9.55 40.31 -3.84
CA ALA A 1016 -10.61 41.25 -4.22
C ALA A 1016 -11.99 40.87 -3.61
N ALA A 1017 -12.24 39.59 -3.38
CA ALA A 1017 -13.48 39.11 -2.78
C ALA A 1017 -13.58 39.46 -1.30
N SER A 1018 -12.50 39.30 -0.55
CA SER A 1018 -12.43 39.68 0.87
C SER A 1018 -12.65 41.19 1.07
N HIS A 1019 -12.05 42.02 0.21
CA HIS A 1019 -12.25 43.48 0.26
C HIS A 1019 -13.69 43.90 -0.05
N ALA A 1020 -14.32 43.26 -1.04
CA ALA A 1020 -15.72 43.52 -1.38
C ALA A 1020 -16.66 43.15 -0.22
N LEU A 1021 -16.46 41.97 0.39
CA LEU A 1021 -17.23 41.55 1.57
C LEU A 1021 -17.08 42.55 2.72
N ILE A 1022 -15.87 43.02 3.02
CA ILE A 1022 -15.64 44.01 4.07
C ILE A 1022 -16.39 45.32 3.79
N ALA A 1023 -16.45 45.77 2.53
CA ALA A 1023 -17.21 46.95 2.14
C ALA A 1023 -18.72 46.75 2.37
N ASP A 1024 -19.28 45.60 1.95
CA ASP A 1024 -20.69 45.25 2.18
C ASP A 1024 -21.05 45.22 3.67
N LEU A 1025 -20.14 44.67 4.50
CA LEU A 1025 -20.35 44.60 5.95
C LEU A 1025 -20.34 46.00 6.60
N LYS A 1026 -19.46 46.91 6.13
CA LYS A 1026 -19.47 48.30 6.58
C LYS A 1026 -20.76 49.00 6.17
N GLU A 1027 -21.19 48.85 4.93
CA GLU A 1027 -22.44 49.44 4.44
C GLU A 1027 -23.66 48.94 5.24
N ALA A 1028 -23.75 47.63 5.50
CA ALA A 1028 -24.84 47.07 6.31
C ALA A 1028 -24.86 47.69 7.72
N ARG A 1029 -23.70 47.90 8.34
CA ARG A 1029 -23.59 48.56 9.64
C ARG A 1029 -23.93 50.04 9.59
N ASP A 1030 -23.52 50.75 8.53
CA ASP A 1030 -23.86 52.17 8.31
C ASP A 1030 -25.37 52.36 8.11
N GLN A 1031 -26.05 51.35 7.55
CA GLN A 1031 -27.53 51.26 7.47
C GLN A 1031 -28.19 50.88 8.80
N GLY A 1032 -27.42 50.72 9.89
CA GLY A 1032 -27.91 50.37 11.22
C GLY A 1032 -28.23 48.89 11.43
N ARG A 1033 -27.84 48.01 10.48
CA ARG A 1033 -28.02 46.56 10.62
C ARG A 1033 -26.94 45.98 11.54
N LYS A 1034 -27.33 45.08 12.41
CA LYS A 1034 -26.42 44.33 13.28
C LYS A 1034 -25.87 43.13 12.52
N VAL A 1035 -24.59 42.86 12.64
CA VAL A 1035 -23.94 41.73 11.96
C VAL A 1035 -23.71 40.60 12.96
N VAL A 1036 -24.40 39.48 12.75
CA VAL A 1036 -24.30 38.26 13.54
C VAL A 1036 -23.65 37.18 12.68
N ALA A 1037 -22.73 36.38 13.22
CA ALA A 1037 -22.09 35.31 12.45
C ALA A 1037 -22.19 33.94 13.12
N CYS A 1038 -22.74 32.96 12.41
CA CYS A 1038 -22.57 31.54 12.72
C CYS A 1038 -21.26 31.04 12.11
N LEU A 1039 -20.33 30.61 12.96
CA LEU A 1039 -19.10 29.96 12.50
C LEU A 1039 -19.20 28.45 12.68
N GLY A 1040 -19.03 27.76 11.57
CA GLY A 1040 -19.19 26.32 11.43
C GLY A 1040 -17.99 25.52 11.90
N LYS A 1041 -18.27 24.24 12.12
CA LYS A 1041 -17.32 23.19 12.44
C LYS A 1041 -17.48 22.06 11.42
N ILE A 1042 -16.45 21.24 11.24
CA ILE A 1042 -16.57 19.98 10.49
C ILE A 1042 -17.73 19.15 11.11
N PRO A 1043 -18.80 18.82 10.37
CA PRO A 1043 -20.04 18.26 10.94
C PRO A 1043 -19.89 16.93 11.68
N ILE A 1044 -18.91 16.12 11.28
CA ILE A 1044 -18.69 14.76 11.80
C ILE A 1044 -17.62 14.68 12.89
N ASP A 1045 -16.99 15.80 13.25
CA ASP A 1045 -15.87 15.88 14.19
C ASP A 1045 -16.33 16.36 15.57
N LEU A 1046 -16.34 15.47 16.57
CA LEU A 1046 -16.67 15.80 17.97
C LEU A 1046 -18.01 16.57 18.12
N GLY A 1047 -18.97 16.36 17.21
CA GLY A 1047 -20.25 17.07 17.07
C GLY A 1047 -21.46 16.13 17.20
N VAL A 1048 -21.41 15.25 18.19
CA VAL A 1048 -22.28 14.07 18.37
C VAL A 1048 -23.66 14.39 18.95
N PRO A 1049 -24.63 13.45 18.91
CA PRO A 1049 -26.02 13.70 19.30
C PRO A 1049 -26.29 14.02 20.79
N TYR A 1050 -25.25 13.98 21.64
CA TYR A 1050 -25.26 14.40 23.05
C TYR A 1050 -24.44 15.68 23.30
N ASP A 1051 -23.86 16.28 22.25
CA ASP A 1051 -23.25 17.60 22.32
C ASP A 1051 -24.30 18.72 22.21
N GLY A 1052 -25.58 18.36 22.11
CA GLY A 1052 -26.71 19.29 22.19
C GLY A 1052 -26.73 20.07 23.50
N GLY A 1053 -26.68 21.39 23.40
CA GLY A 1053 -26.82 22.29 24.54
C GLY A 1053 -28.28 22.42 25.00
N PRO A 1054 -28.53 23.26 26.01
CA PRO A 1054 -29.88 23.42 26.56
C PRO A 1054 -30.88 24.09 25.58
N ALA A 1055 -30.40 24.69 24.49
CA ALA A 1055 -31.24 25.34 23.48
C ALA A 1055 -31.51 24.49 22.23
N HIS A 1056 -30.65 23.52 21.92
CA HIS A 1056 -30.69 22.80 20.64
C HIS A 1056 -30.25 21.35 20.80
N GLU A 1057 -30.90 20.46 20.04
CA GLU A 1057 -30.59 19.02 20.09
C GLU A 1057 -29.22 18.69 19.49
N ASP A 1058 -28.87 19.36 18.39
CA ASP A 1058 -27.62 19.16 17.65
C ASP A 1058 -27.28 20.39 16.79
N MET A 1059 -26.15 20.30 16.08
CA MET A 1059 -25.64 21.37 15.22
C MET A 1059 -26.62 21.76 14.10
N ARG A 1060 -27.41 20.80 13.59
CA ARG A 1060 -28.40 21.07 12.54
C ARG A 1060 -29.59 21.84 13.10
N ASP A 1061 -30.15 21.40 14.24
CA ASP A 1061 -31.24 22.13 14.91
C ASP A 1061 -30.79 23.56 15.24
N TRP A 1062 -29.57 23.73 15.75
CA TRP A 1062 -28.97 25.05 16.00
C TRP A 1062 -28.94 25.93 14.75
N LEU A 1063 -28.38 25.43 13.65
CA LEU A 1063 -28.24 26.22 12.43
C LEU A 1063 -29.60 26.65 11.86
N ASN A 1064 -30.55 25.73 11.79
CA ASN A 1064 -31.89 26.00 11.25
C ASN A 1064 -32.70 26.91 12.17
N HIS A 1065 -32.67 26.68 13.48
CA HIS A 1065 -33.35 27.55 14.44
C HIS A 1065 -32.78 28.97 14.41
N THR A 1066 -31.47 29.13 14.21
CA THR A 1066 -30.84 30.46 14.08
C THR A 1066 -31.32 31.19 12.83
N ILE A 1067 -31.43 30.50 11.68
CA ILE A 1067 -31.96 31.09 10.44
C ILE A 1067 -33.42 31.53 10.62
N GLU A 1068 -34.23 30.71 11.28
CA GLU A 1068 -35.62 31.06 11.58
C GLU A 1068 -35.74 32.24 12.55
N THR A 1069 -34.89 32.31 13.57
CA THR A 1069 -34.87 33.42 14.54
C THR A 1069 -34.69 34.78 13.88
N VAL A 1070 -33.84 34.87 12.84
CA VAL A 1070 -33.59 36.12 12.13
C VAL A 1070 -34.55 36.34 10.95
N ARG A 1071 -35.49 35.43 10.68
CA ARG A 1071 -36.40 35.54 9.54
C ARG A 1071 -37.30 36.77 9.71
N GLY A 1072 -37.32 37.64 8.69
CA GLY A 1072 -38.09 38.88 8.71
C GLY A 1072 -37.46 40.00 9.54
N ARG A 1073 -36.26 39.82 10.07
CA ARG A 1073 -35.50 40.81 10.85
C ARG A 1073 -34.47 41.50 9.97
N GLU A 1074 -34.90 42.47 9.17
CA GLU A 1074 -34.00 43.23 8.28
C GLU A 1074 -32.95 44.04 9.05
N ASP A 1075 -33.20 44.32 10.34
CA ASP A 1075 -32.25 44.91 11.28
C ASP A 1075 -31.05 44.02 11.62
N ILE A 1076 -31.06 42.74 11.21
CA ILE A 1076 -29.98 41.78 11.43
C ILE A 1076 -29.49 41.24 10.09
N LEU A 1077 -28.18 41.24 9.88
CA LEU A 1077 -27.49 40.49 8.83
C LEU A 1077 -26.84 39.26 9.48
N LEU A 1078 -27.33 38.07 9.15
CA LEU A 1078 -26.73 36.82 9.61
C LEU A 1078 -25.74 36.31 8.56
N LEU A 1079 -24.49 36.11 8.96
CA LEU A 1079 -23.46 35.45 8.19
C LEU A 1079 -23.37 33.98 8.63
N ILE A 1080 -23.27 33.05 7.69
CA ILE A 1080 -23.03 31.63 8.00
C ILE A 1080 -21.77 31.22 7.27
N LYS A 1081 -20.72 30.89 8.03
CA LYS A 1081 -19.40 30.57 7.50
C LYS A 1081 -18.99 29.17 7.91
N PRO A 1082 -18.66 28.26 6.98
CA PRO A 1082 -18.22 26.91 7.28
C PRO A 1082 -16.76 26.88 7.77
N HIS A 1083 -16.32 25.73 8.27
CA HIS A 1083 -14.96 25.58 8.79
C HIS A 1083 -13.95 25.51 7.64
N PRO A 1084 -12.85 26.29 7.64
CA PRO A 1084 -11.94 26.40 6.49
C PRO A 1084 -11.31 25.06 6.06
N HIS A 1085 -11.18 24.10 6.98
CA HIS A 1085 -10.59 22.80 6.73
C HIS A 1085 -11.58 21.73 6.21
N GLU A 1086 -12.87 22.04 6.03
CA GLU A 1086 -13.83 21.11 5.37
C GLU A 1086 -13.38 20.74 3.94
N LEU A 1087 -12.75 21.67 3.23
CA LEU A 1087 -12.21 21.45 1.89
C LEU A 1087 -10.76 20.93 1.89
N GLN A 1088 -10.17 20.68 3.07
CA GLN A 1088 -8.79 20.23 3.20
C GLN A 1088 -8.75 18.71 3.42
N PRO A 1089 -8.39 17.90 2.40
CA PRO A 1089 -8.54 16.44 2.49
C PRO A 1089 -7.61 15.80 3.52
N SER A 1090 -6.46 16.41 3.81
CA SER A 1090 -5.57 15.95 4.90
C SER A 1090 -6.19 16.09 6.29
N ILE A 1091 -7.26 16.89 6.44
CA ILE A 1091 -7.96 17.12 7.71
C ILE A 1091 -9.34 16.45 7.69
N ALA A 1092 -10.25 16.85 6.80
CA ALA A 1092 -11.64 16.37 6.81
C ALA A 1092 -11.91 15.13 5.94
N LEU A 1093 -11.00 14.81 4.99
CA LEU A 1093 -11.24 13.86 3.88
C LEU A 1093 -12.52 14.22 3.07
N ASP A 1094 -12.89 13.43 2.06
CA ASP A 1094 -14.07 13.69 1.20
C ASP A 1094 -15.38 13.58 1.99
N LEU A 1095 -15.98 14.71 2.40
CA LEU A 1095 -17.26 14.75 3.12
C LEU A 1095 -18.46 14.45 2.20
N VAL A 1096 -19.49 13.76 2.72
CA VAL A 1096 -20.80 13.64 2.06
C VAL A 1096 -21.68 14.82 2.43
N ASP A 1097 -21.80 15.11 3.72
CA ASP A 1097 -22.52 16.26 4.25
C ASP A 1097 -21.52 17.31 4.75
N GLY A 1098 -21.46 18.45 4.08
CA GLY A 1098 -20.76 19.65 4.55
C GLY A 1098 -21.63 20.47 5.51
N PHE A 1099 -21.05 21.52 6.08
CA PHE A 1099 -21.76 22.35 7.06
C PHE A 1099 -23.02 23.02 6.49
N PHE A 1100 -22.99 23.44 5.22
CA PHE A 1100 -24.16 24.01 4.55
C PHE A 1100 -25.27 23.00 4.24
N ASP A 1101 -24.94 21.71 4.08
CA ASP A 1101 -25.94 20.66 3.82
C ASP A 1101 -26.85 20.42 5.04
N LEU A 1102 -26.46 20.93 6.22
CA LEU A 1102 -27.28 20.92 7.42
C LEU A 1102 -28.43 21.95 7.36
N ILE A 1103 -28.42 22.90 6.43
CA ILE A 1103 -29.51 23.87 6.27
C ILE A 1103 -30.69 23.20 5.55
N ARG A 1104 -31.82 23.11 6.23
CA ARG A 1104 -33.08 22.51 5.76
C ARG A 1104 -34.20 23.53 5.56
N VAL A 1105 -33.99 24.79 5.96
CA VAL A 1105 -34.94 25.88 5.79
C VAL A 1105 -34.54 26.83 4.64
N PRO A 1106 -35.49 27.50 3.95
CA PRO A 1106 -35.16 28.45 2.89
C PRO A 1106 -34.41 29.68 3.44
N LEU A 1107 -33.34 30.11 2.78
CA LEU A 1107 -32.57 31.28 3.22
C LEU A 1107 -33.35 32.59 3.03
N PRO A 1108 -33.62 33.38 4.09
CA PRO A 1108 -34.20 34.71 3.94
C PRO A 1108 -33.16 35.71 3.40
N LYS A 1109 -33.61 36.85 2.87
CA LYS A 1109 -32.76 37.87 2.22
C LYS A 1109 -31.66 38.43 3.12
N ASN A 1110 -31.85 38.38 4.43
CA ASN A 1110 -30.93 38.90 5.42
C ASN A 1110 -29.92 37.87 5.93
N VAL A 1111 -29.86 36.67 5.33
CA VAL A 1111 -28.88 35.63 5.63
C VAL A 1111 -27.92 35.48 4.44
N ARG A 1112 -26.61 35.50 4.70
CA ARG A 1112 -25.55 35.32 3.69
C ARG A 1112 -24.67 34.14 4.06
N LEU A 1113 -24.51 33.20 3.11
CA LEU A 1113 -23.52 32.14 3.21
C LEU A 1113 -22.15 32.70 2.76
N LEU A 1114 -21.09 32.41 3.51
CA LEU A 1114 -19.72 32.82 3.18
C LEU A 1114 -18.89 31.62 2.72
N GLY A 1115 -17.95 31.82 1.79
CA GLY A 1115 -16.99 30.79 1.40
C GLY A 1115 -16.06 30.39 2.54
N HIS A 1116 -15.51 29.16 2.48
CA HIS A 1116 -14.62 28.60 3.51
C HIS A 1116 -13.41 29.50 3.86
N ARG A 1117 -12.87 30.23 2.88
CA ARG A 1117 -11.67 31.08 2.99
C ARG A 1117 -11.91 32.56 2.62
N GLU A 1118 -13.15 32.98 2.43
CA GLU A 1118 -13.49 34.35 1.95
C GLU A 1118 -13.02 35.46 2.91
N ILE A 1119 -13.02 35.19 4.22
CA ILE A 1119 -12.54 36.10 5.26
C ILE A 1119 -12.02 35.32 6.46
N ASN A 1120 -10.96 35.79 7.12
CA ASN A 1120 -10.47 35.18 8.36
C ASN A 1120 -11.05 35.87 9.63
N ASN A 1121 -10.85 35.26 10.81
CA ASN A 1121 -11.42 35.77 12.06
C ASN A 1121 -10.93 37.19 12.40
N HIS A 1122 -9.65 37.50 12.17
CA HIS A 1122 -9.10 38.84 12.43
C HIS A 1122 -9.71 39.93 11.54
N GLN A 1123 -9.99 39.61 10.28
CA GLN A 1123 -10.65 40.53 9.34
C GLN A 1123 -12.15 40.68 9.63
N LEU A 1124 -12.79 39.61 10.09
CA LEU A 1124 -14.23 39.59 10.36
C LEU A 1124 -14.58 40.27 11.70
N ALA A 1125 -13.76 40.08 12.74
CA ALA A 1125 -14.05 40.52 14.11
C ALA A 1125 -14.43 42.01 14.26
N PRO A 1126 -13.77 42.99 13.59
CA PRO A 1126 -14.14 44.41 13.70
C PRO A 1126 -15.55 44.73 13.19
N HIS A 1127 -16.13 43.83 12.40
CA HIS A 1127 -17.43 44.01 11.77
C HIS A 1127 -18.54 43.20 12.44
N LEU A 1128 -18.23 42.35 13.42
CA LEU A 1128 -19.21 41.52 14.13
C LEU A 1128 -19.76 42.22 15.38
N ASP A 1129 -21.07 42.13 15.57
CA ASP A 1129 -21.73 42.50 16.82
C ASP A 1129 -21.96 41.29 17.75
N LEU A 1130 -22.10 40.08 17.17
CA LEU A 1130 -22.25 38.81 17.90
C LEU A 1130 -21.71 37.66 17.06
N ALA A 1131 -20.97 36.75 17.67
CA ALA A 1131 -20.58 35.47 17.07
C ALA A 1131 -21.29 34.31 17.77
N LEU A 1132 -21.83 33.39 16.98
CA LEU A 1132 -22.52 32.18 17.40
C LEU A 1132 -21.68 30.99 16.96
N LEU A 1133 -21.20 30.19 17.90
CA LEU A 1133 -20.43 28.99 17.60
C LEU A 1133 -21.11 27.77 18.20
N TRP A 1134 -21.11 26.67 17.45
CA TRP A 1134 -21.44 25.37 18.04
C TRP A 1134 -20.36 25.02 19.06
N ASN A 1135 -19.13 24.82 18.60
CA ASN A 1135 -17.93 24.56 19.39
C ASN A 1135 -16.67 24.88 18.57
N GLY A 1136 -15.57 25.30 19.19
CA GLY A 1136 -14.26 25.45 18.54
C GLY A 1136 -13.40 26.60 19.06
N SER A 1137 -12.09 26.53 18.77
CA SER A 1137 -11.09 27.48 19.27
C SER A 1137 -11.27 28.91 18.75
N SER A 1138 -11.94 29.08 17.60
CA SER A 1138 -12.36 30.40 17.09
C SER A 1138 -13.13 31.23 18.12
N ALA A 1139 -13.80 30.58 19.10
CA ALA A 1139 -14.46 31.29 20.19
C ALA A 1139 -13.48 32.08 21.05
N LEU A 1140 -12.28 31.52 21.28
CA LEU A 1140 -11.23 32.16 22.07
C LEU A 1140 -10.63 33.35 21.31
N GLU A 1141 -10.32 33.15 20.02
CA GLU A 1141 -9.77 34.20 19.16
C GLU A 1141 -10.70 35.42 19.08
N LEU A 1142 -11.99 35.20 18.81
CA LEU A 1142 -12.98 36.27 18.70
C LEU A 1142 -13.24 36.97 20.04
N SER A 1143 -13.27 36.20 21.13
CA SER A 1143 -13.42 36.76 22.47
C SER A 1143 -12.22 37.64 22.83
N ALA A 1144 -10.99 37.20 22.54
CA ALA A 1144 -9.78 38.02 22.74
C ALA A 1144 -9.82 39.34 21.94
N LEU A 1145 -10.34 39.29 20.71
CA LEU A 1145 -10.56 40.46 19.84
C LEU A 1145 -11.72 41.38 20.30
N GLY A 1146 -12.46 41.00 21.35
CA GLY A 1146 -13.51 41.83 21.95
C GLY A 1146 -14.92 41.59 21.38
N VAL A 1147 -15.11 40.54 20.59
CA VAL A 1147 -16.42 40.15 20.04
C VAL A 1147 -17.19 39.35 21.10
N PRO A 1148 -18.47 39.65 21.37
CA PRO A 1148 -19.34 38.78 22.16
C PRO A 1148 -19.49 37.42 21.47
N VAL A 1149 -19.14 36.33 22.16
CA VAL A 1149 -19.24 34.97 21.63
C VAL A 1149 -20.24 34.15 22.45
N MET A 1150 -21.24 33.57 21.78
CA MET A 1150 -22.13 32.57 22.36
C MET A 1150 -21.76 31.17 21.89
N MET A 1151 -21.46 30.31 22.85
CA MET A 1151 -21.14 28.90 22.66
C MET A 1151 -22.37 28.04 22.91
N ASN A 1152 -22.74 27.21 21.94
CA ASN A 1152 -24.07 26.56 21.90
C ASN A 1152 -24.03 25.06 22.21
N ALA A 1153 -22.91 24.39 21.98
CA ALA A 1153 -22.73 22.99 22.33
C ALA A 1153 -22.62 22.78 23.84
N TYR A 1154 -23.10 21.65 24.34
CA TYR A 1154 -22.99 21.26 25.74
C TYR A 1154 -21.53 21.24 26.22
N PHE A 1155 -20.63 20.62 25.44
CA PHE A 1155 -19.23 20.51 25.82
C PHE A 1155 -18.42 21.79 25.58
N GLY A 1156 -18.95 22.76 24.83
CA GLY A 1156 -18.22 23.99 24.50
C GLY A 1156 -17.76 24.79 25.72
N ARG A 1157 -18.49 24.71 26.85
CA ARG A 1157 -18.10 25.32 28.14
C ARG A 1157 -17.00 24.59 28.91
N HIS A 1158 -16.79 23.33 28.57
CA HIS A 1158 -15.83 22.45 29.22
C HIS A 1158 -14.53 22.35 28.44
N ASP A 1159 -14.62 22.31 27.11
CA ASP A 1159 -13.46 22.27 26.22
C ASP A 1159 -12.65 23.58 26.26
N TYR A 1160 -13.34 24.71 26.48
CA TYR A 1160 -12.78 26.05 26.53
C TYR A 1160 -13.23 26.75 27.82
N PRO A 1161 -12.51 26.56 28.95
CA PRO A 1161 -12.91 27.06 30.27
C PRO A 1161 -12.68 28.56 30.43
N VAL A 1162 -13.40 29.36 29.64
CA VAL A 1162 -13.47 30.82 29.71
C VAL A 1162 -14.93 31.20 29.89
N ASP A 1163 -15.21 32.28 30.61
CA ASP A 1163 -16.58 32.73 30.89
C ASP A 1163 -17.20 33.40 29.63
N LEU A 1164 -17.61 32.57 28.68
CA LEU A 1164 -18.30 32.98 27.45
C LEU A 1164 -19.83 33.03 27.66
N LEU A 1165 -20.57 33.43 26.62
CA LEU A 1165 -22.02 33.43 26.66
C LEU A 1165 -22.56 32.03 26.37
N TYR A 1166 -23.54 31.58 27.15
CA TYR A 1166 -24.20 30.29 26.98
C TYR A 1166 -25.72 30.46 27.00
N PRO A 1167 -26.46 29.79 26.11
CA PRO A 1167 -27.92 29.80 26.18
C PRO A 1167 -28.41 29.02 27.40
N ARG A 1168 -29.53 29.44 28.00
CA ARG A 1168 -30.20 28.72 29.10
C ARG A 1168 -31.24 27.74 28.62
N ASP A 1169 -31.91 28.09 27.53
CA ASP A 1169 -32.95 27.34 26.85
C ASP A 1169 -33.13 27.92 25.43
N ARG A 1170 -34.04 27.32 24.66
CA ARG A 1170 -34.31 27.67 23.28
C ARG A 1170 -34.88 29.09 23.11
N GLU A 1171 -35.71 29.54 24.06
CA GLU A 1171 -36.32 30.88 24.03
C GLU A 1171 -35.29 31.96 24.38
N HIS A 1172 -34.47 31.71 25.40
CA HIS A 1172 -33.36 32.57 25.77
C HIS A 1172 -32.38 32.77 24.62
N TYR A 1173 -32.06 31.70 23.88
CA TYR A 1173 -31.20 31.78 22.70
C TYR A 1173 -31.78 32.76 21.65
N ALA A 1174 -33.04 32.57 21.28
CA ALA A 1174 -33.70 33.41 20.28
C ALA A 1174 -33.80 34.87 20.76
N ALA A 1175 -34.28 35.10 21.98
CA ALA A 1175 -34.40 36.42 22.57
C ALA A 1175 -33.05 37.16 22.67
N PHE A 1176 -31.96 36.42 22.90
CA PHE A 1176 -30.62 36.99 22.96
C PHE A 1176 -30.17 37.49 21.58
N ILE A 1177 -30.36 36.71 20.51
CA ILE A 1177 -30.05 37.12 19.13
C ILE A 1177 -30.92 38.30 18.69
N GLU A 1178 -32.19 38.31 19.08
CA GLU A 1178 -33.12 39.39 18.76
C GLU A 1178 -32.85 40.68 19.54
N GLY A 1179 -32.02 40.59 20.58
CA GLY A 1179 -31.64 41.66 21.48
C GLY A 1179 -31.03 42.89 20.78
N LYS A 1180 -31.00 44.01 21.50
CA LYS A 1180 -30.47 45.29 20.98
C LYS A 1180 -28.98 45.51 21.27
N SER A 1181 -28.45 44.86 22.31
CA SER A 1181 -27.07 45.01 22.75
C SER A 1181 -26.59 43.71 23.38
N TRP A 1182 -25.32 43.36 23.15
CA TRP A 1182 -24.68 42.18 23.73
C TRP A 1182 -23.53 42.60 24.63
N PRO A 1183 -23.37 41.96 25.80
CA PRO A 1183 -22.26 42.24 26.70
C PRO A 1183 -20.96 41.86 25.99
N ARG A 1184 -20.07 42.85 25.81
CA ARG A 1184 -18.72 42.60 25.31
C ARG A 1184 -17.88 41.95 26.41
N PRO A 1185 -16.94 41.04 26.06
CA PRO A 1185 -16.04 40.46 27.04
C PRO A 1185 -15.18 41.57 27.67
N ASP A 1186 -15.05 41.53 28.99
CA ASP A 1186 -14.20 42.45 29.73
C ASP A 1186 -12.70 42.13 29.50
N GLU A 1187 -11.82 42.99 30.01
CA GLU A 1187 -10.37 42.85 29.82
C GLU A 1187 -9.84 41.50 30.34
N GLU A 1188 -10.35 41.02 31.48
CA GLU A 1188 -9.94 39.75 32.07
C GLU A 1188 -10.38 38.56 31.20
N THR A 1189 -11.61 38.55 30.71
CA THR A 1189 -12.13 37.50 29.81
C THR A 1189 -11.35 37.45 28.51
N ARG A 1190 -11.06 38.63 27.91
CA ARG A 1190 -10.23 38.74 26.71
C ARG A 1190 -8.83 38.17 26.95
N ARG A 1191 -8.23 38.50 28.09
CA ARG A 1191 -6.91 38.02 28.47
C ARG A 1191 -6.90 36.51 28.73
N LYS A 1192 -7.89 35.97 29.46
CA LYS A 1192 -8.07 34.53 29.68
C LYS A 1192 -8.20 33.77 28.36
N ALA A 1193 -9.02 34.27 27.43
CA ALA A 1193 -9.18 33.65 26.11
C ALA A 1193 -7.86 33.57 25.32
N ALA A 1194 -7.08 34.67 25.30
CA ALA A 1194 -5.79 34.71 24.62
C ALA A 1194 -4.74 33.81 25.31
N CYS A 1195 -4.69 33.84 26.65
CA CYS A 1195 -3.78 33.01 27.43
C CYS A 1195 -4.13 31.51 27.32
N LEU A 1196 -5.39 31.14 27.15
CA LEU A 1196 -5.80 29.74 26.97
C LEU A 1196 -5.25 29.13 25.67
N ILE A 1197 -5.22 29.91 24.59
CA ILE A 1197 -4.57 29.49 23.34
C ILE A 1197 -3.08 29.20 23.58
N ALA A 1198 -2.40 30.08 24.31
CA ALA A 1198 -0.99 29.88 24.66
C ALA A 1198 -0.78 28.69 25.61
N TYR A 1199 -1.68 28.48 26.58
CA TYR A 1199 -1.64 27.34 27.51
C TYR A 1199 -1.72 26.00 26.77
N MET A 1200 -2.56 25.89 25.74
CA MET A 1200 -2.68 24.69 24.91
C MET A 1200 -1.41 24.36 24.12
N GLU A 1201 -0.38 25.21 24.07
CA GLU A 1201 0.95 24.88 23.54
C GLU A 1201 1.92 24.39 24.61
N THR A 1202 1.62 24.64 25.88
CA THR A 1202 2.57 24.40 26.97
C THR A 1202 2.85 22.92 27.18
N SER A 1203 3.95 22.65 27.87
CA SER A 1203 4.34 21.30 28.27
C SER A 1203 3.32 20.64 29.19
N ASP A 1204 2.43 21.39 29.86
CA ASP A 1204 1.36 20.83 30.70
C ASP A 1204 0.28 20.07 29.89
N VAL A 1205 0.12 20.44 28.61
CA VAL A 1205 -0.79 19.78 27.66
C VAL A 1205 -0.01 18.91 26.67
N ASN A 1206 1.03 19.46 26.03
CA ASN A 1206 1.82 18.77 24.99
C ASN A 1206 3.17 18.31 25.54
N PHE A 1207 3.32 17.01 25.75
CA PHE A 1207 4.60 16.37 26.05
C PHE A 1207 5.40 16.23 24.76
N PHE A 1208 6.66 16.68 24.77
CA PHE A 1208 7.54 16.48 23.63
C PHE A 1208 7.87 14.98 23.49
N ASN A 1209 7.60 14.41 22.33
CA ASN A 1209 7.77 13.00 22.00
C ASN A 1209 8.14 12.86 20.52
N ASP A 1210 9.43 12.97 20.22
CA ASP A 1210 9.97 12.92 18.85
C ASP A 1210 10.65 11.59 18.52
N TYR A 1211 10.33 10.51 19.24
CA TYR A 1211 10.95 9.19 19.11
C TYR A 1211 10.50 8.37 17.91
N ALA A 1212 9.35 8.69 17.32
CA ALA A 1212 8.78 7.92 16.21
C ALA A 1212 8.21 8.81 15.10
N TRP A 1213 8.46 8.42 13.86
CA TRP A 1213 7.80 8.95 12.67
C TRP A 1213 6.34 8.51 12.67
N ARG A 1214 5.43 9.41 13.07
CA ARG A 1214 3.98 9.17 13.11
C ARG A 1214 3.23 10.36 12.50
N PRO A 1215 2.07 10.15 11.86
CA PRO A 1215 1.37 11.20 11.13
C PRO A 1215 0.76 12.22 12.09
N VAL A 1216 0.78 13.50 11.74
CA VAL A 1216 0.10 14.58 12.49
C VAL A 1216 -1.31 14.89 11.97
N THR A 1217 -1.65 14.43 10.76
CA THR A 1217 -2.97 14.60 10.12
C THR A 1217 -3.60 13.25 9.76
N ASN A 1218 -4.71 13.27 9.00
CA ASN A 1218 -5.34 12.06 8.46
C ASN A 1218 -4.58 11.46 7.26
N ASP A 1219 -3.57 12.15 6.75
CA ASP A 1219 -2.67 11.59 5.74
C ASP A 1219 -1.81 10.48 6.34
N SER A 1220 -1.62 9.42 5.55
CA SER A 1220 -0.71 8.33 5.91
C SER A 1220 0.74 8.81 5.78
N VAL A 1221 1.61 8.38 6.69
CA VAL A 1221 3.08 8.54 6.57
C VAL A 1221 3.79 7.20 6.49
N GLY A 1222 3.06 6.16 6.06
CA GLY A 1222 3.48 4.77 6.12
C GLY A 1222 3.21 4.13 7.49
N VAL A 1223 3.83 2.99 7.74
CA VAL A 1223 3.84 2.37 9.06
C VAL A 1223 4.68 3.26 10.00
N PRO A 1224 4.22 3.55 11.24
CA PRO A 1224 5.07 4.23 12.20
C PRO A 1224 6.41 3.52 12.36
N SER A 1225 7.49 4.29 12.51
CA SER A 1225 8.85 3.75 12.70
C SER A 1225 9.60 4.58 13.73
N PHE A 1226 10.43 3.93 14.56
CA PHE A 1226 11.22 4.61 15.56
C PHE A 1226 12.48 5.25 14.96
N ARG A 1227 12.85 6.41 15.49
CA ARG A 1227 14.12 7.07 15.19
C ARG A 1227 15.22 6.43 16.03
N ALA A 1228 16.00 5.55 15.39
CA ALA A 1228 16.97 4.70 16.08
C ALA A 1228 17.99 5.49 16.92
N ASP A 1229 18.44 6.64 16.42
CA ASP A 1229 19.31 7.59 17.12
C ASP A 1229 18.67 8.12 18.42
N ARG A 1230 17.41 8.55 18.33
CA ARG A 1230 16.66 9.09 19.48
C ARG A 1230 16.34 8.01 20.51
N ILE A 1231 15.94 6.82 20.07
CA ILE A 1231 15.69 5.69 20.98
C ILE A 1231 16.99 5.25 21.67
N ALA A 1232 18.11 5.16 20.95
CA ALA A 1232 19.39 4.79 21.54
C ALA A 1232 19.80 5.80 22.63
N GLN A 1233 19.65 7.10 22.37
CA GLN A 1233 19.89 8.15 23.35
C GLN A 1233 18.96 8.02 24.57
N PHE A 1234 17.66 7.85 24.35
CA PHE A 1234 16.68 7.66 25.42
C PHE A 1234 17.01 6.45 26.31
N MET A 1235 17.45 5.34 25.72
CA MET A 1235 17.82 4.14 26.49
C MET A 1235 19.08 4.34 27.35
N LEU A 1236 19.99 5.22 26.94
CA LEU A 1236 21.23 5.51 27.66
C LEU A 1236 21.03 6.56 28.75
N GLU A 1237 20.32 7.64 28.44
CA GLU A 1237 20.26 8.86 29.26
C GLU A 1237 18.93 9.00 30.01
N GLY A 1238 17.88 8.29 29.58
CA GLY A 1238 16.50 8.55 29.98
C GLY A 1238 15.94 9.83 29.34
N ASP A 1239 14.69 10.16 29.69
CA ASP A 1239 14.05 11.42 29.26
C ASP A 1239 13.14 11.95 30.38
N PRO A 1240 13.45 13.13 30.96
CA PRO A 1240 12.60 13.78 31.96
C PRO A 1240 11.17 14.04 31.48
N GLU A 1241 10.96 14.30 30.19
CA GLU A 1241 9.62 14.51 29.63
C GLU A 1241 8.81 13.22 29.61
N MET A 1242 9.43 12.08 29.29
CA MET A 1242 8.76 10.76 29.35
C MET A 1242 8.51 10.33 30.81
N ALA A 1243 9.39 10.70 31.73
CA ALA A 1243 9.14 10.53 33.16
C ALA A 1243 7.92 11.34 33.62
N ARG A 1244 7.83 12.61 33.22
CA ARG A 1244 6.68 13.50 33.51
C ARG A 1244 5.38 13.00 32.85
N ALA A 1245 5.47 12.45 31.65
CA ALA A 1245 4.36 11.79 30.97
C ALA A 1245 3.87 10.56 31.75
N ALA A 1246 4.78 9.75 32.29
CA ALA A 1246 4.42 8.62 33.16
C ALA A 1246 3.75 9.10 34.45
N ASP A 1247 4.24 10.17 35.07
CA ASP A 1247 3.59 10.78 36.24
C ASP A 1247 2.19 11.30 35.92
N ARG A 1248 1.98 11.87 34.73
CA ARG A 1248 0.64 12.28 34.24
C ARG A 1248 -0.30 11.10 34.06
N ILE A 1249 0.18 9.95 33.58
CA ILE A 1249 -0.64 8.72 33.47
C ILE A 1249 -1.03 8.23 34.86
N LEU A 1250 -0.12 8.32 35.84
CA LEU A 1250 -0.33 7.81 37.18
C LEU A 1250 -1.04 8.80 38.11
N GLU A 1251 -1.40 10.00 37.65
CA GLU A 1251 -1.80 11.13 38.52
C GLU A 1251 -2.90 10.82 39.54
N ARG A 1252 -3.83 9.90 39.25
CA ARG A 1252 -4.86 9.46 40.20
C ARG A 1252 -4.32 8.63 41.37
N PHE A 1253 -3.27 7.86 41.13
CA PHE A 1253 -2.73 6.85 42.06
C PHE A 1253 -1.32 7.21 42.58
N GLY A 1254 -0.60 8.06 41.85
CA GLY A 1254 0.67 8.63 42.23
C GLY A 1254 0.44 9.72 43.25
N GLY A 1255 0.26 9.33 44.52
CA GLY A 1255 0.26 10.30 45.61
C GLY A 1255 1.61 11.02 45.66
N GLU A 1256 1.59 12.35 45.55
CA GLU A 1256 2.38 13.14 46.48
C GLU A 1256 1.76 12.92 47.86
N ALA A 1257 2.58 12.63 48.87
CA ALA A 1257 2.21 13.08 50.21
C ALA A 1257 2.04 14.61 50.08
N SER A 1258 0.80 15.06 50.24
CA SER A 1258 0.33 16.44 50.43
C SER A 1258 1.38 17.55 50.47
#